data_AF-A0A924WEL8-F1
#
_entry.id   AF-A0A924WEL8-F1
#
_cell.length_a   1.000
_cell.length_b   1.000
_cell.length_c   1.000
_cell.angle_alpha   90.00
_cell.angle_beta   90.00
_cell.angle_gamma   90.00
#
_symmetry.space_group_name_H-M   'P 1'
#
loop_
_entity.id
_entity.type
_entity.pdbx_description
1 polymer ?
#
loop_
_entity_poly.entity_id
_entity_poly.type
_entity_poly.pdbx_seq_one_letter_code
_entity_poly.pdbx_strand_id
1 'polypeptide(L)'
;MRHFISAFLTLFSLPIFAQTFPIPPQFFIETCVPVSDDTIRVCDGAGCDFNNDELQAALNAAHAGTVILLEAGAIYTGPFTLPEKPAAPGWITVRTAAPDAALPPADTRITPAYASVLPKIIAPPFLQAIVTQSRTHHWYFLGVEFASAAFSYNIVAIGNGETSEAKLPHDLTIDRVYAHGHPTQGSRRAFAGNGFRIALVNSWVSDCKEVGADSQAFCAWNGTGFKLVNNYLEGAGENVMFGGAIPSIHGLVPSDIEVRNNHFFKPLAWAIWSPEYAGTPWSVKNIFELKNAQRLWVQGNVLEQNWAHAQTGFAVLFTPRSEAGATDWGRVHDVLWEDNILRHTAGGFNTSGRDGNFPIVGTARILIRNNLIEDLDPAAWGNGSGRVCQVLGPVPDFTFEHNTVLNTGNTFLNADNPNDPNMNFIYRDNIVSYADYGAHGSGAGVGNGCFNVYFPQANFTHNAIADGAAGNGGTPANYPSGNFFPATMLNVGFMNYNGGQGGDYRLTAASPYRQAATDGTDIGANIDSLMLRTAGAIPGVFLACPDATSAVTPPFDDLPTLTAFPNPGSASFTVRGLTTEAVHSDAATKVRLEVWDAQACLRIVSFAGTTVATGGLPDGVYLIRVLEKNRVQVIKWVKRSR
;
A
#
# COMPACT_ATOMS: atom_id res chain seq x y z
N MET A 1 -19.10 -38.31 62.49
CA MET A 1 -17.64 -38.33 62.22
C MET A 1 -17.45 -38.19 60.72
N ARG A 2 -16.54 -37.31 60.28
CA ARG A 2 -16.13 -36.98 58.89
C ARG A 2 -16.85 -35.80 58.24
N HIS A 3 -16.23 -34.63 58.45
CA HIS A 3 -16.21 -33.47 57.58
C HIS A 3 -15.77 -33.85 56.17
N PHE A 4 -16.33 -33.19 55.14
CA PHE A 4 -15.60 -32.89 53.92
C PHE A 4 -15.93 -31.46 53.45
N ILE A 5 -14.85 -30.76 53.15
CA ILE A 5 -14.70 -29.34 52.88
C ILE A 5 -15.23 -29.03 51.47
N SER A 6 -16.06 -28.00 51.36
CA SER A 6 -16.44 -27.40 50.07
C SER A 6 -15.30 -26.47 49.64
N ALA A 7 -14.51 -26.87 48.65
CA ALA A 7 -13.48 -26.03 48.06
C ALA A 7 -14.13 -25.11 47.02
N PHE A 8 -14.15 -23.80 47.31
CA PHE A 8 -14.44 -22.77 46.32
C PHE A 8 -13.34 -22.80 45.25
N LEU A 9 -13.67 -23.26 44.04
CA LEU A 9 -12.87 -23.03 42.85
C LEU A 9 -13.15 -21.59 42.38
N THR A 10 -12.31 -20.64 42.77
CA THR A 10 -12.26 -19.33 42.12
C THR A 10 -11.71 -19.52 40.72
N LEU A 11 -12.61 -19.54 39.72
CA LEU A 11 -12.28 -19.37 38.32
C LEU A 11 -11.64 -17.97 38.15
N PHE A 12 -10.32 -17.91 38.16
CA PHE A 12 -9.61 -16.78 37.60
C PHE A 12 -9.87 -16.79 36.09
N SER A 13 -10.74 -15.90 35.62
CA SER A 13 -10.78 -15.52 34.21
C SER A 13 -9.42 -14.90 33.89
N LEU A 14 -8.53 -15.66 33.25
CA LEU A 14 -7.38 -15.07 32.58
C LEU A 14 -7.91 -14.02 31.59
N PRO A 15 -7.37 -12.79 31.58
CA PRO A 15 -7.74 -11.84 30.54
C PRO A 15 -7.32 -12.46 29.21
N ILE A 16 -8.31 -12.83 28.40
CA ILE A 16 -8.11 -13.04 26.97
C ILE A 16 -7.73 -11.67 26.44
N PHE A 17 -6.44 -11.40 26.26
CA PHE A 17 -5.99 -10.17 25.61
C PHE A 17 -6.55 -10.20 24.19
N ALA A 18 -7.52 -9.33 23.91
CA ALA A 18 -8.10 -9.20 22.59
C ALA A 18 -7.10 -8.45 21.71
N GLN A 19 -6.47 -9.16 20.77
CA GLN A 19 -5.72 -8.55 19.68
C GLN A 19 -6.55 -7.41 19.08
N THR A 20 -5.98 -6.21 19.02
CA THR A 20 -6.65 -5.10 18.32
C THR A 20 -6.13 -5.03 16.90
N PHE A 21 -6.97 -5.34 15.92
CA PHE A 21 -6.60 -5.23 14.51
C PHE A 21 -6.59 -3.78 14.02
N PRO A 22 -5.85 -3.47 12.93
CA PRO A 22 -5.89 -2.16 12.29
C PRO A 22 -7.31 -1.70 11.94
N ILE A 23 -7.59 -0.43 12.17
CA ILE A 23 -8.76 0.24 11.60
C ILE A 23 -8.45 0.57 10.12
N PRO A 24 -9.22 0.06 9.14
CA PRO A 24 -9.01 0.37 7.73
C PRO A 24 -9.29 1.85 7.42
N PRO A 25 -8.93 2.34 6.20
CA PRO A 25 -9.37 3.66 5.73
C PRO A 25 -10.87 3.86 5.91
N GLN A 26 -11.26 5.02 6.44
CA GLN A 26 -12.67 5.36 6.74
C GLN A 26 -13.40 5.95 5.54
N PHE A 27 -12.66 6.36 4.51
CA PHE A 27 -13.21 6.75 3.22
C PHE A 27 -12.24 6.37 2.09
N PHE A 28 -12.74 6.44 0.85
CA PHE A 28 -11.98 6.15 -0.35
C PHE A 28 -12.31 7.19 -1.42
N ILE A 29 -11.39 7.43 -2.34
CA ILE A 29 -11.52 8.44 -3.39
C ILE A 29 -12.07 7.79 -4.66
N GLU A 30 -13.12 8.41 -5.22
CA GLU A 30 -13.64 8.06 -6.54
C GLU A 30 -12.79 8.73 -7.61
N THR A 31 -12.41 7.99 -8.65
CA THR A 31 -11.45 8.45 -9.65
C THR A 31 -11.93 8.28 -11.09
N CYS A 32 -13.21 7.98 -11.28
CA CYS A 32 -13.82 8.00 -12.61
C CYS A 32 -13.60 9.34 -13.30
N VAL A 33 -13.35 9.29 -14.62
CA VAL A 33 -13.18 10.49 -15.43
C VAL A 33 -14.47 11.31 -15.35
N PRO A 34 -14.41 12.58 -14.91
CA PRO A 34 -15.59 13.41 -14.78
C PRO A 34 -16.27 13.70 -16.12
N VAL A 35 -17.59 13.83 -16.10
CA VAL A 35 -18.36 14.35 -17.25
C VAL A 35 -18.14 15.87 -17.35
N SER A 36 -18.03 16.37 -18.57
CA SER A 36 -17.85 17.79 -18.89
C SER A 36 -18.90 18.26 -19.88
N ASP A 37 -19.26 19.54 -19.80
CA ASP A 37 -20.22 20.21 -20.68
C ASP A 37 -19.66 21.48 -21.35
N ASP A 38 -18.45 21.91 -20.97
CA ASP A 38 -17.74 23.04 -21.57
C ASP A 38 -16.29 22.68 -21.96
N THR A 39 -15.72 23.38 -22.93
CA THR A 39 -14.37 23.13 -23.42
C THR A 39 -13.61 24.43 -23.68
N ILE A 40 -12.42 24.54 -23.07
CA ILE A 40 -11.43 25.57 -23.37
C ILE A 40 -10.25 24.89 -24.06
N ARG A 41 -10.00 25.21 -25.33
CA ARG A 41 -8.75 24.80 -25.98
C ARG A 41 -7.69 25.83 -25.67
N VAL A 42 -6.56 25.40 -25.11
CA VAL A 42 -5.41 26.29 -24.93
C VAL A 42 -4.89 26.62 -26.32
N CYS A 43 -5.04 27.89 -26.68
CA CYS A 43 -4.61 28.48 -27.93
C CYS A 43 -5.35 27.95 -29.18
N ASP A 44 -6.43 28.65 -29.61
CA ASP A 44 -7.30 28.24 -30.72
C ASP A 44 -7.18 29.09 -32.01
N GLY A 45 -6.14 29.93 -32.14
CA GLY A 45 -6.02 30.94 -33.20
C GLY A 45 -4.67 31.01 -33.93
N ALA A 46 -4.63 31.83 -34.99
CA ALA A 46 -3.38 32.15 -35.70
C ALA A 46 -2.45 32.98 -34.81
N GLY A 47 -1.17 32.59 -34.71
CA GLY A 47 -0.18 33.23 -33.83
C GLY A 47 0.13 32.45 -32.55
N CYS A 48 -0.38 31.23 -32.44
CA CYS A 48 -0.15 30.33 -31.31
C CYS A 48 1.34 30.02 -31.09
N ASP A 49 1.86 30.33 -29.91
CA ASP A 49 3.22 30.00 -29.49
C ASP A 49 3.26 29.04 -28.28
N PHE A 50 2.09 28.68 -27.72
CA PHE A 50 1.94 27.83 -26.53
C PHE A 50 2.73 28.35 -25.33
N ASN A 51 2.90 29.66 -25.24
CA ASN A 51 3.62 30.29 -24.14
C ASN A 51 2.88 30.13 -22.81
N ASN A 52 3.56 30.54 -21.74
CA ASN A 52 3.08 30.35 -20.38
C ASN A 52 1.81 31.16 -20.05
N ASP A 53 1.54 32.25 -20.76
CA ASP A 53 0.38 33.11 -20.43
C ASP A 53 -0.94 32.45 -20.85
N GLU A 54 -0.93 31.65 -21.91
CA GLU A 54 -2.13 31.02 -22.48
C GLU A 54 -2.69 29.90 -21.58
N LEU A 55 -1.83 29.00 -21.10
CA LEU A 55 -2.25 27.95 -20.17
C LEU A 55 -2.71 28.55 -18.84
N GLN A 56 -1.98 29.54 -18.29
CA GLN A 56 -2.41 30.18 -17.04
C GLN A 56 -3.74 30.92 -17.22
N ALA A 57 -3.98 31.56 -18.36
CA ALA A 57 -5.27 32.19 -18.67
C ALA A 57 -6.41 31.18 -18.73
N ALA A 58 -6.22 30.02 -19.37
CA ALA A 58 -7.20 28.94 -19.40
C ALA A 58 -7.51 28.38 -18.01
N LEU A 59 -6.48 28.13 -17.20
CA LEU A 59 -6.63 27.70 -15.80
C LEU A 59 -7.43 28.73 -14.98
N ASN A 60 -7.19 30.03 -15.20
CA ASN A 60 -7.92 31.10 -14.54
C ASN A 60 -9.39 31.19 -14.99
N ALA A 61 -9.66 30.99 -16.28
CA ALA A 61 -10.99 31.12 -16.88
C ALA A 61 -11.93 29.92 -16.63
N ALA A 62 -11.39 28.71 -16.45
CA ALA A 62 -12.20 27.51 -16.28
C ALA A 62 -13.13 27.55 -15.06
N HIS A 63 -14.26 26.87 -15.15
CA HIS A 63 -15.25 26.69 -14.09
C HIS A 63 -15.63 25.20 -13.98
N ALA A 64 -16.35 24.81 -12.92
CA ALA A 64 -16.76 23.41 -12.77
C ALA A 64 -17.54 22.93 -14.01
N GLY A 65 -17.15 21.78 -14.57
CA GLY A 65 -17.67 21.26 -15.84
C GLY A 65 -16.76 21.50 -17.05
N THR A 66 -15.77 22.40 -16.95
CA THR A 66 -14.84 22.70 -18.06
C THR A 66 -13.80 21.59 -18.28
N VAL A 67 -13.59 21.22 -19.55
CA VAL A 67 -12.37 20.54 -20.03
C VAL A 67 -11.42 21.54 -20.66
N ILE A 68 -10.20 21.63 -20.12
CA ILE A 68 -9.08 22.34 -20.73
C ILE A 68 -8.32 21.35 -21.62
N LEU A 69 -8.31 21.59 -22.93
CA LEU A 69 -7.55 20.81 -23.91
C LEU A 69 -6.19 21.46 -24.17
N LEU A 70 -5.13 20.69 -23.95
CA LEU A 70 -3.75 21.05 -24.28
C LEU A 70 -3.34 20.37 -25.59
N GLU A 71 -2.64 21.08 -26.46
CA GLU A 71 -2.24 20.53 -27.75
C GLU A 71 -1.22 19.38 -27.56
N ALA A 72 -1.43 18.27 -28.25
CA ALA A 72 -0.58 17.09 -28.11
C ALA A 72 0.84 17.39 -28.61
N GLY A 73 1.86 17.02 -27.83
CA GLY A 73 3.26 17.32 -28.13
C GLY A 73 3.69 18.77 -27.88
N ALA A 74 2.77 19.68 -27.54
CA ALA A 74 3.12 21.04 -27.14
C ALA A 74 3.83 21.06 -25.78
N ILE A 75 4.71 22.05 -25.60
CA ILE A 75 5.49 22.24 -24.38
C ILE A 75 5.03 23.53 -23.69
N TYR A 76 4.60 23.40 -22.45
CA TYR A 76 4.21 24.51 -21.57
C TYR A 76 5.22 24.59 -20.42
N THR A 77 5.86 25.74 -20.20
CA THR A 77 6.90 25.85 -19.16
C THR A 77 6.32 26.50 -17.90
N GLY A 78 6.32 25.80 -16.78
CA GLY A 78 5.78 26.30 -15.52
C GLY A 78 6.60 27.40 -14.85
N PRO A 79 6.29 27.75 -13.59
CA PRO A 79 5.20 27.17 -12.78
C PRO A 79 3.84 27.71 -13.18
N PHE A 80 2.85 26.82 -13.28
CA PHE A 80 1.43 27.19 -13.40
C PHE A 80 0.72 27.02 -12.06
N THR A 81 -0.13 27.99 -11.73
CA THR A 81 -0.89 28.00 -10.50
C THR A 81 -2.32 27.54 -10.74
N LEU A 82 -2.75 26.50 -10.03
CA LEU A 82 -4.16 26.13 -9.93
C LEU A 82 -4.82 27.05 -8.90
N PRO A 83 -5.85 27.84 -9.30
CA PRO A 83 -6.53 28.72 -8.38
C PRO A 83 -7.62 28.00 -7.59
N GLU A 84 -8.03 28.60 -6.48
CA GLU A 84 -9.34 28.34 -5.88
C GLU A 84 -10.44 28.76 -6.87
N LYS A 85 -11.49 27.94 -6.97
CA LYS A 85 -12.67 28.23 -7.79
C LYS A 85 -13.88 28.49 -6.89
N PRO A 86 -14.88 29.26 -7.34
CA PRO A 86 -16.15 29.32 -6.63
C PRO A 86 -16.72 27.93 -6.41
N ALA A 87 -17.31 27.70 -5.23
CA ALA A 87 -17.91 26.41 -4.89
C ALA A 87 -19.08 26.10 -5.84
N ALA A 88 -18.88 25.11 -6.71
CA ALA A 88 -19.85 24.60 -7.66
C ALA A 88 -19.66 23.08 -7.83
N PRO A 89 -20.73 22.30 -8.09
CA PRO A 89 -20.59 20.88 -8.34
C PRO A 89 -19.89 20.63 -9.68
N GLY A 90 -18.96 19.68 -9.70
CA GLY A 90 -18.26 19.27 -10.93
C GLY A 90 -16.74 19.41 -10.81
N TRP A 91 -16.05 18.86 -11.81
CA TRP A 91 -14.60 18.89 -11.90
C TRP A 91 -14.16 19.80 -13.04
N ILE A 92 -12.94 20.33 -12.94
CA ILE A 92 -12.21 20.90 -14.08
C ILE A 92 -11.21 19.85 -14.55
N THR A 93 -11.28 19.44 -15.81
CA THR A 93 -10.37 18.43 -16.36
C THR A 93 -9.33 19.09 -17.26
N VAL A 94 -8.04 18.91 -16.97
CA VAL A 94 -6.93 19.31 -17.84
C VAL A 94 -6.39 18.08 -18.55
N ARG A 95 -6.43 18.06 -19.89
CA ARG A 95 -6.04 16.87 -20.65
C ARG A 95 -5.41 17.17 -22.00
N THR A 96 -4.74 16.15 -22.56
CA THR A 96 -4.38 16.15 -23.98
C THR A 96 -5.60 16.34 -24.88
N ALA A 97 -5.40 17.08 -25.97
CA ALA A 97 -6.33 17.18 -27.09
C ALA A 97 -6.38 15.91 -27.96
N ALA A 98 -5.48 14.95 -27.74
CA ALA A 98 -5.52 13.65 -28.40
C ALA A 98 -6.84 12.91 -28.09
N PRO A 99 -7.37 12.14 -29.06
CA PRO A 99 -8.59 11.35 -28.85
C PRO A 99 -8.35 10.25 -27.80
N ASP A 100 -9.41 9.84 -27.08
CA ASP A 100 -9.32 8.81 -26.03
C ASP A 100 -8.72 7.49 -26.52
N ALA A 101 -8.98 7.13 -27.77
CA ALA A 101 -8.42 5.93 -28.40
C ALA A 101 -6.89 5.97 -28.58
N ALA A 102 -6.26 7.15 -28.45
CA ALA A 102 -4.80 7.31 -28.46
C ALA A 102 -4.18 7.21 -27.06
N LEU A 103 -4.99 7.21 -25.99
CA LEU A 103 -4.57 6.99 -24.61
C LEU A 103 -4.78 5.51 -24.21
N PRO A 104 -4.11 5.02 -23.16
CA PRO A 104 -4.48 3.74 -22.59
C PRO A 104 -5.93 3.79 -22.05
N PRO A 105 -6.66 2.66 -22.09
CA PRO A 105 -7.98 2.55 -21.46
C PRO A 105 -7.97 2.92 -19.97
N ALA A 106 -9.14 3.19 -19.40
CA ALA A 106 -9.28 3.68 -18.01
C ALA A 106 -8.83 2.68 -16.92
N ASP A 107 -8.69 1.40 -17.27
CA ASP A 107 -8.15 0.35 -16.41
C ASP A 107 -6.66 0.11 -16.63
N THR A 108 -6.02 0.88 -17.51
CA THR A 108 -4.64 0.63 -17.94
C THR A 108 -3.76 1.82 -17.62
N ARG A 109 -2.64 1.53 -16.95
CA ARG A 109 -1.60 2.49 -16.60
C ARG A 109 -0.91 3.02 -17.86
N ILE A 110 -0.68 4.33 -17.90
CA ILE A 110 0.13 4.94 -18.96
C ILE A 110 1.60 4.55 -18.85
N THR A 111 2.28 4.49 -19.98
CA THR A 111 3.73 4.25 -20.06
C THR A 111 4.40 5.39 -20.84
N PRO A 112 5.74 5.56 -20.74
CA PRO A 112 6.47 6.57 -21.50
C PRO A 112 6.28 6.47 -23.03
N ALA A 113 5.83 5.32 -23.55
CA ALA A 113 5.53 5.14 -24.97
C ALA A 113 4.41 6.07 -25.48
N TYR A 114 3.57 6.61 -24.60
CA TYR A 114 2.51 7.56 -24.97
C TYR A 114 3.01 9.00 -25.09
N ALA A 115 4.26 9.33 -24.75
CA ALA A 115 4.76 10.71 -24.67
C ALA A 115 4.49 11.55 -25.93
N SER A 116 4.49 10.96 -27.13
CA SER A 116 4.22 11.69 -28.38
C SER A 116 2.78 12.22 -28.51
N VAL A 117 1.83 11.70 -27.73
CA VAL A 117 0.43 12.16 -27.71
C VAL A 117 0.09 12.96 -26.45
N LEU A 118 1.07 13.20 -25.57
CA LEU A 118 0.88 13.98 -24.36
C LEU A 118 1.36 15.43 -24.57
N PRO A 119 0.62 16.44 -24.07
CA PRO A 119 1.19 17.75 -23.80
C PRO A 119 2.21 17.62 -22.67
N LYS A 120 3.28 18.42 -22.72
CA LYS A 120 4.32 18.42 -21.69
C LYS A 120 4.28 19.71 -20.89
N ILE A 121 4.04 19.60 -19.59
CA ILE A 121 4.16 20.72 -18.65
C ILE A 121 5.49 20.58 -17.91
N ILE A 122 6.43 21.45 -18.22
CA ILE A 122 7.82 21.37 -17.77
C ILE A 122 8.05 22.26 -16.54
N ALA A 123 8.58 21.68 -15.48
CA ALA A 123 9.12 22.40 -14.34
C ALA A 123 10.46 23.08 -14.72
N PRO A 124 10.61 24.41 -14.57
CA PRO A 124 11.90 25.07 -14.72
C PRO A 124 12.92 24.60 -13.67
N PRO A 125 14.22 24.90 -13.86
CA PRO A 125 15.24 24.58 -12.87
C PRO A 125 14.87 25.05 -11.47
N PHE A 126 14.92 24.13 -10.50
CA PHE A 126 14.60 24.34 -9.08
C PHE A 126 13.14 24.72 -8.76
N LEU A 127 12.25 24.76 -9.76
CA LEU A 127 10.85 25.15 -9.61
C LEU A 127 9.90 23.98 -9.92
N GLN A 128 8.61 24.27 -9.94
CA GLN A 128 7.51 23.32 -10.18
C GLN A 128 6.93 23.48 -11.59
N ALA A 129 6.30 22.43 -12.10
CA ALA A 129 5.40 22.50 -13.25
C ALA A 129 4.03 23.05 -12.82
N ILE A 130 3.50 22.51 -11.72
CA ILE A 130 2.19 22.88 -11.14
C ILE A 130 2.34 23.20 -9.65
N VAL A 131 1.67 24.27 -9.22
CA VAL A 131 1.47 24.63 -7.81
C VAL A 131 -0.02 24.87 -7.55
N THR A 132 -0.50 24.52 -6.35
CA THR A 132 -1.87 24.84 -5.92
C THR A 132 -1.90 26.09 -5.03
N GLN A 133 -2.92 26.94 -5.18
CA GLN A 133 -3.29 27.89 -4.12
C GLN A 133 -4.00 27.16 -2.96
N SER A 134 -4.01 27.74 -1.76
CA SER A 134 -4.87 27.25 -0.68
C SER A 134 -6.33 27.19 -1.14
N ARG A 135 -7.05 26.14 -0.74
CA ARG A 135 -8.44 25.82 -1.14
C ARG A 135 -8.64 25.53 -2.63
N THR A 136 -7.57 25.31 -3.40
CA THR A 136 -7.68 24.74 -4.76
C THR A 136 -8.48 23.44 -4.70
N HIS A 137 -9.48 23.26 -5.56
CA HIS A 137 -10.28 22.05 -5.52
C HIS A 137 -10.89 21.56 -6.82
N HIS A 138 -11.18 20.26 -6.87
CA HIS A 138 -11.88 19.56 -7.95
C HIS A 138 -11.17 19.65 -9.31
N TRP A 139 -9.86 19.38 -9.31
CA TRP A 139 -9.03 19.35 -10.52
C TRP A 139 -8.68 17.92 -10.92
N TYR A 140 -8.88 17.59 -12.20
CA TYR A 140 -8.59 16.29 -12.77
C TYR A 140 -7.55 16.43 -13.89
N PHE A 141 -6.41 15.75 -13.80
CA PHE A 141 -5.43 15.68 -14.88
C PHE A 141 -5.54 14.34 -15.58
N LEU A 142 -5.62 14.36 -16.91
CA LEU A 142 -5.77 13.16 -17.74
C LEU A 142 -4.84 13.19 -18.95
N GLY A 143 -3.94 12.22 -19.08
CA GLY A 143 -3.11 12.11 -20.27
C GLY A 143 -2.20 13.32 -20.46
N VAL A 144 -1.47 13.69 -19.41
CA VAL A 144 -0.51 14.82 -19.39
C VAL A 144 0.87 14.30 -19.00
N GLU A 145 1.91 14.86 -19.59
CA GLU A 145 3.29 14.65 -19.17
C GLU A 145 3.75 15.80 -18.26
N PHE A 146 4.24 15.49 -17.06
CA PHE A 146 4.92 16.43 -16.18
C PHE A 146 6.42 16.11 -16.15
N ALA A 147 7.26 17.00 -16.64
CA ALA A 147 8.70 16.78 -16.72
C ALA A 147 9.47 17.88 -15.99
N SER A 148 10.75 17.67 -15.69
CA SER A 148 11.64 18.75 -15.23
C SER A 148 12.73 19.05 -16.28
N ALA A 149 12.95 20.34 -16.56
CA ALA A 149 13.99 20.80 -17.50
C ALA A 149 15.41 20.59 -16.97
N ALA A 150 15.54 20.58 -15.64
CA ALA A 150 16.75 20.32 -14.87
C ALA A 150 16.32 19.70 -13.53
N PHE A 151 17.17 19.72 -12.51
CA PHE A 151 16.74 19.36 -11.16
C PHE A 151 15.53 20.20 -10.69
N SER A 152 14.53 19.54 -10.09
CA SER A 152 13.36 20.17 -9.47
C SER A 152 13.13 19.60 -8.08
N TYR A 153 12.73 20.44 -7.12
CA TYR A 153 12.41 19.97 -5.76
C TYR A 153 11.07 19.22 -5.70
N ASN A 154 10.05 19.72 -6.38
CA ASN A 154 8.77 19.05 -6.53
C ASN A 154 8.28 19.37 -7.94
N ILE A 155 7.99 18.37 -8.77
CA ILE A 155 7.46 18.63 -10.12
C ILE A 155 6.03 19.18 -9.99
N VAL A 156 5.21 18.56 -9.15
CA VAL A 156 3.86 19.01 -8.79
C VAL A 156 3.82 19.23 -7.28
N ALA A 157 3.53 20.46 -6.86
CA ALA A 157 3.36 20.83 -5.46
C ALA A 157 1.88 21.08 -5.14
N ILE A 158 1.30 20.15 -4.38
CA ILE A 158 -0.03 20.26 -3.80
C ILE A 158 0.15 20.68 -2.35
N GLY A 159 -0.46 21.80 -1.98
CA GLY A 159 -0.31 22.46 -0.69
C GLY A 159 0.93 23.33 -0.58
N ASN A 160 0.84 24.36 0.25
CA ASN A 160 1.91 25.31 0.50
C ASN A 160 1.96 25.75 1.98
N GLY A 161 1.87 24.77 2.89
CA GLY A 161 2.00 25.00 4.33
C GLY A 161 0.74 25.54 5.01
N GLU A 162 -0.43 25.17 4.49
CA GLU A 162 -1.72 25.48 5.11
C GLU A 162 -1.74 25.05 6.59
N THR A 163 -2.27 25.93 7.45
CA THR A 163 -2.29 25.74 8.91
C THR A 163 -3.64 25.26 9.45
N SER A 164 -4.59 24.94 8.57
CA SER A 164 -5.89 24.35 8.93
C SER A 164 -6.42 23.49 7.79
N GLU A 165 -7.12 22.41 8.10
CA GLU A 165 -7.68 21.50 7.08
C GLU A 165 -8.60 22.21 6.08
N ALA A 166 -9.40 23.18 6.54
CA ALA A 166 -10.30 23.97 5.69
C ALA A 166 -9.59 24.84 4.64
N LYS A 167 -8.26 24.96 4.71
CA LYS A 167 -7.45 25.69 3.73
C LYS A 167 -6.71 24.77 2.77
N LEU A 168 -6.63 23.46 3.06
CA LEU A 168 -5.92 22.52 2.22
C LEU A 168 -6.50 22.53 0.81
N PRO A 169 -5.64 22.44 -0.24
CA PRO A 169 -6.09 21.98 -1.54
C PRO A 169 -6.76 20.61 -1.40
N HIS A 170 -7.87 20.39 -2.09
CA HIS A 170 -8.62 19.15 -1.94
C HIS A 170 -9.31 18.66 -3.21
N ASP A 171 -9.57 17.36 -3.33
CA ASP A 171 -10.16 16.75 -4.54
C ASP A 171 -9.29 17.01 -5.79
N LEU A 172 -8.08 16.44 -5.80
CA LEU A 172 -7.22 16.44 -6.98
C LEU A 172 -6.98 15.00 -7.43
N THR A 173 -7.26 14.72 -8.70
CA THR A 173 -7.00 13.41 -9.31
C THR A 173 -6.01 13.55 -10.45
N ILE A 174 -4.97 12.72 -10.42
CA ILE A 174 -3.96 12.58 -11.45
C ILE A 174 -4.13 11.18 -12.06
N ASP A 175 -4.72 11.08 -13.26
CA ASP A 175 -5.04 9.83 -13.96
C ASP A 175 -4.28 9.72 -15.28
N ARG A 176 -3.62 8.57 -15.52
CA ARG A 176 -2.87 8.31 -16.77
C ARG A 176 -1.90 9.45 -17.10
N VAL A 177 -1.13 9.85 -16.11
CA VAL A 177 -0.10 10.89 -16.24
C VAL A 177 1.29 10.25 -16.27
N TYR A 178 2.18 10.80 -17.08
CA TYR A 178 3.60 10.48 -17.07
C TYR A 178 4.37 11.61 -16.38
N ALA A 179 4.83 11.39 -15.14
CA ALA A 179 5.61 12.37 -14.39
C ALA A 179 7.06 11.90 -14.27
N HIS A 180 8.05 12.73 -14.59
CA HIS A 180 9.44 12.33 -14.45
C HIS A 180 10.43 13.47 -14.18
N GLY A 181 11.43 13.18 -13.36
CA GLY A 181 12.58 14.05 -13.17
C GLY A 181 13.46 14.14 -14.41
N HIS A 182 14.50 14.98 -14.34
CA HIS A 182 15.47 15.10 -15.42
C HIS A 182 16.31 13.80 -15.49
N PRO A 183 16.56 13.19 -16.66
CA PRO A 183 17.19 11.87 -16.74
C PRO A 183 18.55 11.76 -16.03
N THR A 184 19.35 12.83 -16.03
CA THR A 184 20.70 12.86 -15.41
C THR A 184 20.81 13.69 -14.14
N GLN A 185 19.79 14.49 -13.79
CA GLN A 185 19.82 15.36 -12.60
C GLN A 185 18.75 14.96 -11.58
N GLY A 186 17.72 14.27 -12.02
CA GLY A 186 16.57 13.83 -11.25
C GLY A 186 15.61 14.94 -10.85
N SER A 187 14.71 14.61 -9.94
CA SER A 187 13.95 15.53 -9.11
C SER A 187 13.99 15.02 -7.67
N ARG A 188 13.85 15.90 -6.68
CA ARG A 188 13.63 15.46 -5.30
C ARG A 188 12.28 14.77 -5.20
N ARG A 189 11.21 15.37 -5.73
CA ARG A 189 9.90 14.73 -5.77
C ARG A 189 9.19 14.92 -7.09
N ALA A 190 8.43 13.92 -7.53
CA ALA A 190 7.40 14.17 -8.53
C ALA A 190 6.21 14.86 -7.87
N PHE A 191 5.63 14.27 -6.82
CA PHE A 191 4.46 14.82 -6.14
C PHE A 191 4.72 15.09 -4.65
N ALA A 192 4.60 16.36 -4.26
CA ALA A 192 4.34 16.73 -2.86
C ALA A 192 2.82 16.81 -2.67
N GLY A 193 2.22 15.83 -2.01
CA GLY A 193 0.77 15.64 -1.91
C GLY A 193 0.14 16.25 -0.65
N ASN A 194 0.50 17.46 -0.25
CA ASN A 194 -0.01 18.06 0.99
C ASN A 194 -1.43 18.65 0.79
N GLY A 195 -2.44 17.79 0.78
CA GLY A 195 -3.84 18.18 0.58
C GLY A 195 -4.83 17.17 1.15
N PHE A 196 -6.10 17.34 0.81
CA PHE A 196 -7.17 16.43 1.22
C PHE A 196 -7.81 15.71 0.02
N ARG A 197 -7.94 14.38 0.04
CA ARG A 197 -8.46 13.60 -1.11
C ARG A 197 -7.63 13.79 -2.38
N ILE A 198 -6.37 13.35 -2.31
CA ILE A 198 -5.43 13.40 -3.44
C ILE A 198 -5.28 11.99 -4.02
N ALA A 199 -5.52 11.84 -5.32
CA ALA A 199 -5.42 10.57 -6.02
C ALA A 199 -4.37 10.62 -7.13
N LEU A 200 -3.49 9.62 -7.16
CA LEU A 200 -2.60 9.30 -8.27
C LEU A 200 -2.96 7.90 -8.75
N VAL A 201 -3.49 7.80 -9.97
CA VAL A 201 -3.99 6.55 -10.53
C VAL A 201 -3.49 6.31 -11.94
N ASN A 202 -3.29 5.04 -12.30
CA ASN A 202 -2.91 4.62 -13.66
C ASN A 202 -1.69 5.38 -14.22
N SER A 203 -0.79 5.87 -13.38
CA SER A 203 0.24 6.83 -13.75
C SER A 203 1.64 6.22 -13.71
N TRP A 204 2.56 6.82 -14.47
CA TRP A 204 3.97 6.44 -14.49
C TRP A 204 4.80 7.56 -13.90
N VAL A 205 5.56 7.25 -12.83
CA VAL A 205 6.42 8.21 -12.14
C VAL A 205 7.85 7.69 -12.09
N SER A 206 8.79 8.41 -12.72
CA SER A 206 10.19 7.98 -12.82
C SER A 206 11.20 9.09 -12.47
N ASP A 207 12.48 8.72 -12.31
CA ASP A 207 13.60 9.66 -12.14
C ASP A 207 13.53 10.60 -10.93
N CYS A 208 12.83 10.23 -9.85
CA CYS A 208 12.84 10.97 -8.58
C CYS A 208 14.08 10.59 -7.75
N LYS A 209 15.22 11.22 -8.07
CA LYS A 209 16.54 10.91 -7.51
C LYS A 209 17.35 12.17 -7.21
N GLU A 210 18.03 12.19 -6.07
CA GLU A 210 18.89 13.29 -5.63
C GLU A 210 20.11 12.71 -4.89
N VAL A 211 21.25 13.42 -4.96
CA VAL A 211 22.43 13.09 -4.16
C VAL A 211 22.38 13.87 -2.85
N GLY A 212 22.56 13.18 -1.72
CA GLY A 212 22.66 13.79 -0.40
C GLY A 212 21.33 14.13 0.29
N ALA A 213 20.18 13.83 -0.32
CA ALA A 213 18.87 14.07 0.27
C ALA A 213 17.86 12.97 -0.09
N ASP A 214 16.80 12.86 0.71
CA ASP A 214 15.66 11.97 0.45
C ASP A 214 14.87 12.45 -0.78
N SER A 215 14.55 11.54 -1.71
CA SER A 215 13.77 11.81 -2.93
C SER A 215 12.63 10.81 -3.10
N GLN A 216 11.47 11.23 -3.64
CA GLN A 216 10.26 10.41 -3.70
C GLN A 216 9.39 10.57 -4.95
N ALA A 217 8.75 9.47 -5.40
CA ALA A 217 7.69 9.58 -6.41
C ALA A 217 6.49 10.34 -5.82
N PHE A 218 6.07 9.98 -4.61
CA PHE A 218 5.01 10.68 -3.87
C PHE A 218 5.36 10.81 -2.40
N CYS A 219 5.19 12.02 -1.85
CA CYS A 219 5.37 12.27 -0.42
C CYS A 219 4.28 13.21 0.11
N ALA A 220 3.75 12.92 1.30
CA ALA A 220 2.81 13.83 1.97
C ALA A 220 3.00 13.82 3.49
N TRP A 221 2.88 15.00 4.11
CA TRP A 221 2.97 15.15 5.57
C TRP A 221 1.91 16.09 6.14
N ASN A 222 1.33 16.97 5.32
CA ASN A 222 0.34 17.96 5.73
C ASN A 222 -0.99 17.77 4.98
N GLY A 223 -1.67 16.65 5.20
CA GLY A 223 -2.91 16.30 4.49
C GLY A 223 -3.47 14.93 4.86
N THR A 224 -4.68 14.59 4.41
CA THR A 224 -5.37 13.30 4.65
C THR A 224 -6.12 12.83 3.40
N GLY A 225 -6.51 11.55 3.32
CA GLY A 225 -7.22 11.01 2.16
C GLY A 225 -6.33 10.87 0.94
N PHE A 226 -5.81 9.67 0.73
CA PHE A 226 -4.87 9.40 -0.35
C PHE A 226 -5.22 8.12 -1.09
N LYS A 227 -5.11 8.17 -2.42
CA LYS A 227 -5.28 6.99 -3.28
C LYS A 227 -4.10 6.90 -4.25
N LEU A 228 -3.27 5.87 -4.09
CA LEU A 228 -2.18 5.54 -4.99
C LEU A 228 -2.50 4.17 -5.61
N VAL A 229 -3.10 4.15 -6.80
CA VAL A 229 -3.61 2.91 -7.39
C VAL A 229 -3.14 2.71 -8.82
N ASN A 230 -2.64 1.50 -9.14
CA ASN A 230 -2.20 1.13 -10.49
C ASN A 230 -1.08 2.01 -11.05
N ASN A 231 -0.12 2.44 -10.24
CA ASN A 231 1.00 3.27 -10.69
C ASN A 231 2.29 2.48 -10.86
N TYR A 232 3.19 3.00 -11.69
CA TYR A 232 4.61 2.67 -11.67
C TYR A 232 5.33 3.80 -10.96
N LEU A 233 6.09 3.50 -9.92
CA LEU A 233 6.65 4.51 -9.01
C LEU A 233 8.14 4.26 -8.80
N GLU A 234 8.99 5.23 -9.15
CA GLU A 234 10.43 5.25 -8.84
C GLU A 234 10.79 6.40 -7.90
N GLY A 235 11.55 6.10 -6.84
CA GLY A 235 12.18 7.09 -5.98
C GLY A 235 13.48 6.52 -5.39
N ALA A 236 14.58 7.27 -5.51
CA ALA A 236 15.87 6.82 -4.98
C ALA A 236 15.82 6.75 -3.45
N GLY A 237 15.40 7.82 -2.78
CA GLY A 237 15.11 7.81 -1.34
C GLY A 237 13.99 6.83 -1.02
N GLU A 238 12.74 7.23 -1.21
CA GLU A 238 11.56 6.40 -1.00
C GLU A 238 10.67 6.45 -2.22
N ASN A 239 10.08 5.34 -2.69
CA ASN A 239 9.10 5.46 -3.76
C ASN A 239 7.86 6.22 -3.23
N VAL A 240 7.39 5.86 -2.03
CA VAL A 240 6.30 6.57 -1.33
C VAL A 240 6.67 6.79 0.13
N MET A 241 6.42 8.01 0.63
CA MET A 241 6.59 8.34 2.04
C MET A 241 5.42 9.16 2.62
N PHE A 242 5.02 8.85 3.86
CA PHE A 242 4.14 9.70 4.66
C PHE A 242 4.82 10.17 5.96
N GLY A 243 4.82 11.49 6.19
CA GLY A 243 5.62 12.14 7.23
C GLY A 243 7.00 12.59 6.73
N GLY A 244 7.99 12.69 7.62
CA GLY A 244 9.36 13.11 7.26
C GLY A 244 9.56 14.63 7.16
N ALA A 245 8.54 15.40 7.56
CA ALA A 245 8.58 16.83 7.74
C ALA A 245 7.49 17.25 8.74
N ILE A 246 7.66 18.40 9.37
CA ILE A 246 6.71 18.96 10.33
C ILE A 246 5.42 19.36 9.59
N PRO A 247 4.24 18.76 9.89
CA PRO A 247 2.96 19.24 9.38
C PRO A 247 2.70 20.66 9.87
N SER A 248 2.29 21.55 8.98
CA SER A 248 1.90 22.92 9.33
C SER A 248 0.56 22.97 10.09
N ILE A 249 -0.25 21.91 9.98
CA ILE A 249 -1.47 21.71 10.78
C ILE A 249 -1.10 20.95 12.05
N HIS A 250 -1.16 21.63 13.18
CA HIS A 250 -0.88 21.03 14.49
C HIS A 250 -1.82 19.84 14.78
N GLY A 251 -1.26 18.73 15.24
CA GLY A 251 -2.01 17.51 15.55
C GLY A 251 -2.37 16.66 14.33
N LEU A 252 -2.03 17.09 13.10
CA LEU A 252 -2.39 16.33 11.90
C LEU A 252 -1.55 15.06 11.76
N VAL A 253 -2.22 13.98 11.37
CA VAL A 253 -1.65 12.69 11.01
C VAL A 253 -2.19 12.31 9.62
N PRO A 254 -1.34 12.17 8.59
CA PRO A 254 -1.76 11.63 7.31
C PRO A 254 -2.56 10.34 7.48
N SER A 255 -3.75 10.28 6.90
CA SER A 255 -4.65 9.18 7.18
C SER A 255 -5.62 8.85 6.07
N ASP A 256 -6.21 7.66 6.15
CA ASP A 256 -7.14 7.13 5.13
C ASP A 256 -6.44 6.98 3.78
N ILE A 257 -5.45 6.09 3.75
CA ILE A 257 -4.52 5.91 2.64
C ILE A 257 -4.79 4.55 1.98
N GLU A 258 -5.14 4.57 0.69
CA GLU A 258 -5.26 3.39 -0.17
C GLU A 258 -4.03 3.30 -1.10
N VAL A 259 -3.30 2.19 -1.04
CA VAL A 259 -2.13 1.92 -1.90
C VAL A 259 -2.30 0.54 -2.54
N ARG A 260 -2.72 0.49 -3.80
CA ARG A 260 -3.08 -0.80 -4.42
C ARG A 260 -2.61 -1.01 -5.84
N ASN A 261 -2.24 -2.25 -6.17
CA ASN A 261 -1.87 -2.66 -7.53
C ASN A 261 -0.76 -1.80 -8.16
N ASN A 262 0.15 -1.23 -7.36
CA ASN A 262 1.27 -0.47 -7.88
C ASN A 262 2.47 -1.38 -8.14
N HIS A 263 3.29 -1.00 -9.12
CA HIS A 263 4.65 -1.49 -9.29
C HIS A 263 5.61 -0.46 -8.70
N PHE A 264 6.22 -0.78 -7.57
CA PHE A 264 7.27 -0.01 -6.95
C PHE A 264 8.63 -0.54 -7.39
N PHE A 265 9.45 0.33 -7.96
CA PHE A 265 10.69 -0.10 -8.60
C PHE A 265 11.84 0.86 -8.29
N LYS A 266 13.05 0.33 -8.11
CA LYS A 266 14.28 1.13 -8.12
C LYS A 266 15.22 0.60 -9.19
N PRO A 267 15.50 1.37 -10.26
CA PRO A 267 16.40 0.94 -11.31
C PRO A 267 17.78 0.55 -10.79
N LEU A 268 18.28 -0.64 -11.18
CA LEU A 268 19.65 -1.06 -10.92
C LEU A 268 20.71 -0.12 -11.50
N ALA A 269 20.34 0.71 -12.48
CA ALA A 269 21.18 1.82 -12.95
C ALA A 269 21.56 2.82 -11.84
N TRP A 270 20.87 2.82 -10.71
CA TRP A 270 21.17 3.67 -9.54
C TRP A 270 22.02 2.94 -8.49
N ALA A 271 22.30 1.65 -8.67
CA ALA A 271 23.00 0.81 -7.71
C ALA A 271 24.49 0.74 -8.03
N ILE A 272 25.35 1.32 -7.19
CA ILE A 272 26.81 1.42 -7.42
C ILE A 272 27.48 0.05 -7.68
N TRP A 273 26.96 -1.01 -7.05
CA TRP A 273 27.48 -2.38 -7.17
C TRP A 273 26.97 -3.13 -8.41
N SER A 274 25.93 -2.62 -9.08
CA SER A 274 25.33 -3.29 -10.23
C SER A 274 26.16 -3.05 -11.51
N PRO A 275 26.25 -4.04 -12.41
CA PRO A 275 26.81 -3.82 -13.75
C PRO A 275 26.02 -2.80 -14.59
N GLU A 276 24.78 -2.48 -14.20
CA GLU A 276 23.94 -1.48 -14.88
C GLU A 276 24.20 -0.04 -14.42
N TYR A 277 25.04 0.16 -13.40
CA TYR A 277 25.25 1.46 -12.76
C TYR A 277 25.59 2.58 -13.75
N ALA A 278 24.79 3.65 -13.73
CA ALA A 278 24.90 4.76 -14.67
C ALA A 278 25.86 5.89 -14.21
N GLY A 279 26.64 5.68 -13.14
CA GLY A 279 27.74 6.57 -12.75
C GLY A 279 27.42 7.69 -11.74
N THR A 280 26.16 7.87 -11.33
CA THR A 280 25.78 8.86 -10.30
C THR A 280 25.33 8.19 -9.00
N PRO A 281 25.95 8.47 -7.84
CA PRO A 281 25.65 7.80 -6.57
C PRO A 281 24.44 8.46 -5.88
N TRP A 282 23.25 8.26 -6.44
CA TRP A 282 21.99 8.74 -5.86
C TRP A 282 21.81 8.25 -4.41
N SER A 283 21.22 9.07 -3.54
CA SER A 283 20.93 8.69 -2.15
C SER A 283 19.80 7.67 -2.11
N VAL A 284 20.16 6.38 -2.24
CA VAL A 284 19.17 5.30 -2.25
C VAL A 284 18.82 4.88 -0.83
N LYS A 285 17.52 4.82 -0.53
CA LYS A 285 16.99 4.32 0.75
C LYS A 285 15.99 3.18 0.51
N ASN A 286 14.80 3.27 1.08
CA ASN A 286 13.83 2.18 1.17
C ASN A 286 12.71 2.35 0.13
N ILE A 287 11.82 1.37 -0.06
CA ILE A 287 10.72 1.49 -1.04
C ILE A 287 9.56 2.30 -0.45
N PHE A 288 9.18 2.02 0.79
CA PHE A 288 7.99 2.60 1.42
C PHE A 288 8.29 2.97 2.87
N GLU A 289 7.99 4.21 3.27
CA GLU A 289 8.27 4.70 4.63
C GLU A 289 7.10 5.46 5.26
N LEU A 290 6.81 5.13 6.51
CA LEU A 290 5.88 5.85 7.37
C LEU A 290 6.63 6.42 8.57
N LYS A 291 6.62 7.74 8.69
CA LYS A 291 7.12 8.50 9.84
C LYS A 291 5.99 9.15 10.66
N ASN A 292 4.86 9.43 10.01
CA ASN A 292 3.63 9.85 10.66
C ASN A 292 2.46 9.48 9.73
N ALA A 293 1.66 8.47 10.08
CA ALA A 293 0.50 8.05 9.31
C ALA A 293 -0.46 7.16 10.12
N GLN A 294 -1.73 7.10 9.73
CA GLN A 294 -2.66 6.11 10.27
C GLN A 294 -3.75 5.66 9.30
N ARG A 295 -4.31 4.46 9.50
CA ARG A 295 -5.41 3.88 8.69
C ARG A 295 -5.00 3.71 7.23
N LEU A 296 -4.12 2.74 7.01
CA LEU A 296 -3.55 2.41 5.71
C LEU A 296 -4.05 1.05 5.23
N TRP A 297 -4.35 0.95 3.93
CA TRP A 297 -4.56 -0.30 3.24
C TRP A 297 -3.61 -0.43 2.05
N VAL A 298 -2.65 -1.35 2.18
CA VAL A 298 -1.62 -1.63 1.18
C VAL A 298 -1.83 -3.03 0.63
N GLN A 299 -2.30 -3.14 -0.61
CA GLN A 299 -2.67 -4.44 -1.20
C GLN A 299 -2.36 -4.64 -2.67
N GLY A 300 -1.93 -5.85 -3.04
CA GLY A 300 -1.81 -6.23 -4.45
C GLY A 300 -0.64 -5.56 -5.14
N ASN A 301 0.31 -5.00 -4.39
CA ASN A 301 1.46 -4.30 -4.95
C ASN A 301 2.61 -5.28 -5.21
N VAL A 302 3.46 -4.94 -6.16
CA VAL A 302 4.75 -5.58 -6.38
C VAL A 302 5.84 -4.54 -6.09
N LEU A 303 6.73 -4.88 -5.15
CA LEU A 303 7.81 -4.03 -4.68
C LEU A 303 9.14 -4.72 -4.97
N GLU A 304 10.01 -4.08 -5.75
CA GLU A 304 11.21 -4.72 -6.26
C GLU A 304 12.45 -3.84 -6.18
N GLN A 305 13.60 -4.49 -5.99
CA GLN A 305 14.95 -3.93 -6.06
C GLN A 305 15.23 -2.95 -4.93
N ASN A 306 15.79 -3.45 -3.83
CA ASN A 306 16.14 -2.62 -2.68
C ASN A 306 17.45 -3.08 -2.03
N TRP A 307 18.34 -2.12 -1.76
CA TRP A 307 19.71 -2.40 -1.29
C TRP A 307 20.16 -1.35 -0.27
N ALA A 308 21.26 -1.64 0.44
CA ALA A 308 21.86 -0.66 1.33
C ALA A 308 22.65 0.41 0.56
N HIS A 309 22.39 1.68 0.89
CA HIS A 309 23.21 2.81 0.50
C HIS A 309 23.11 3.93 1.55
N ALA A 310 22.18 4.88 1.39
CA ALA A 310 21.93 5.94 2.37
C ALA A 310 21.05 5.48 3.55
N GLN A 311 20.61 4.23 3.53
CA GLN A 311 19.95 3.49 4.62
C GLN A 311 20.44 2.04 4.65
N THR A 312 20.01 1.29 5.67
CA THR A 312 20.50 -0.08 5.95
C THR A 312 19.93 -1.19 5.06
N GLY A 313 19.15 -0.84 4.03
CA GLY A 313 18.65 -1.81 3.05
C GLY A 313 17.36 -2.54 3.45
N PHE A 314 16.58 -2.02 4.40
CA PHE A 314 15.18 -2.47 4.57
C PHE A 314 14.29 -1.86 3.48
N ALA A 315 13.37 -2.64 2.93
CA ALA A 315 12.45 -2.17 1.88
C ALA A 315 11.28 -1.37 2.44
N VAL A 316 10.80 -1.69 3.65
CA VAL A 316 9.61 -1.06 4.24
C VAL A 316 9.90 -0.59 5.67
N LEU A 317 9.62 0.68 5.96
CA LEU A 317 9.85 1.28 7.28
C LEU A 317 8.56 1.79 7.91
N PHE A 318 8.29 1.34 9.14
CA PHE A 318 7.28 1.86 10.05
C PHE A 318 7.99 2.47 11.26
N THR A 319 8.47 3.70 11.10
CA THR A 319 9.40 4.32 12.04
C THR A 319 8.93 5.73 12.41
N PRO A 320 8.10 5.88 13.46
CA PRO A 320 7.50 7.15 13.81
C PRO A 320 8.59 8.15 14.17
N ARG A 321 8.47 9.38 13.66
CA ARG A 321 9.42 10.47 13.95
C ARG A 321 8.66 11.70 14.43
N SER A 322 9.21 12.30 15.48
CA SER A 322 8.68 13.51 16.09
C SER A 322 9.21 14.79 15.43
N GLU A 323 10.04 14.64 14.38
CA GLU A 323 10.68 15.75 13.67
C GLU A 323 11.41 16.72 14.64
N ALA A 324 12.36 16.15 15.40
CA ALA A 324 13.11 16.84 16.45
C ALA A 324 12.23 17.37 17.60
N GLY A 325 11.19 16.62 17.97
CA GLY A 325 10.27 16.96 19.06
C GLY A 325 9.15 17.93 18.68
N ALA A 326 9.05 18.35 17.42
CA ALA A 326 8.02 19.26 16.94
C ALA A 326 6.64 18.59 16.72
N THR A 327 6.59 17.26 16.63
CA THR A 327 5.37 16.49 16.37
C THR A 327 5.23 15.33 17.35
N ASP A 328 5.06 15.64 18.64
CA ASP A 328 4.89 14.64 19.71
C ASP A 328 3.62 13.76 19.54
N TRP A 329 2.62 14.26 18.81
CA TRP A 329 1.43 13.52 18.42
C TRP A 329 1.67 12.49 17.31
N GLY A 330 2.86 12.48 16.70
CA GLY A 330 3.23 11.63 15.57
C GLY A 330 3.05 10.15 15.88
N ARG A 331 2.60 9.37 14.91
CA ARG A 331 2.31 7.94 15.10
C ARG A 331 2.38 7.16 13.80
N VAL A 332 2.59 5.85 13.90
CA VAL A 332 2.33 4.90 12.79
C VAL A 332 1.31 3.89 13.28
N HIS A 333 0.04 4.13 12.98
CA HIS A 333 -1.07 3.36 13.53
C HIS A 333 -1.90 2.70 12.43
N ASP A 334 -2.52 1.56 12.73
CA ASP A 334 -3.56 0.99 11.87
C ASP A 334 -3.08 0.73 10.43
N VAL A 335 -2.09 -0.15 10.30
CA VAL A 335 -1.53 -0.54 8.99
C VAL A 335 -2.03 -1.93 8.62
N LEU A 336 -2.83 -2.01 7.55
CA LEU A 336 -3.19 -3.26 6.89
C LEU A 336 -2.32 -3.44 5.64
N TRP A 337 -1.40 -4.41 5.70
CA TRP A 337 -0.49 -4.77 4.62
C TRP A 337 -0.77 -6.21 4.17
N GLU A 338 -1.37 -6.39 3.00
CA GLU A 338 -1.80 -7.71 2.56
C GLU A 338 -1.66 -7.99 1.07
N ASP A 339 -1.40 -9.24 0.71
CA ASP A 339 -1.35 -9.67 -0.69
C ASP A 339 -0.36 -8.89 -1.56
N ASN A 340 0.81 -8.58 -1.01
CA ASN A 340 1.89 -7.94 -1.76
C ASN A 340 3.01 -8.93 -2.06
N ILE A 341 3.73 -8.69 -3.15
CA ILE A 341 5.01 -9.34 -3.44
C ILE A 341 6.12 -8.33 -3.14
N LEU A 342 7.03 -8.70 -2.24
CA LEU A 342 8.30 -8.02 -2.05
C LEU A 342 9.41 -8.94 -2.55
N ARG A 343 10.21 -8.48 -3.51
CA ARG A 343 11.31 -9.29 -4.03
C ARG A 343 12.55 -8.50 -4.36
N HIS A 344 13.65 -9.22 -4.60
CA HIS A 344 14.90 -8.62 -5.04
C HIS A 344 15.41 -7.57 -4.03
N THR A 345 15.52 -7.96 -2.76
CA THR A 345 15.78 -7.02 -1.67
C THR A 345 16.80 -7.52 -0.66
N ALA A 346 17.62 -6.62 -0.12
CA ALA A 346 18.55 -6.92 0.97
C ALA A 346 17.90 -7.01 2.36
N GLY A 347 16.63 -6.63 2.50
CA GLY A 347 15.92 -6.59 3.78
C GLY A 347 14.42 -6.34 3.61
N GLY A 348 13.63 -6.79 4.60
CA GLY A 348 12.17 -6.67 4.59
C GLY A 348 11.69 -5.43 5.33
N PHE A 349 11.02 -5.67 6.46
CA PHE A 349 10.34 -4.66 7.28
C PHE A 349 11.19 -4.23 8.47
N ASN A 350 11.24 -2.93 8.72
CA ASN A 350 11.75 -2.36 9.96
C ASN A 350 10.65 -1.54 10.65
N THR A 351 10.24 -1.99 11.82
CA THR A 351 9.22 -1.36 12.64
C THR A 351 9.83 -0.89 13.95
N SER A 352 9.62 0.37 14.29
CA SER A 352 10.01 0.93 15.59
C SER A 352 8.80 1.51 16.30
N GLY A 353 8.72 1.30 17.60
CA GLY A 353 7.71 1.89 18.46
C GLY A 353 7.96 3.35 18.83
N ARG A 354 9.14 3.89 18.51
CA ARG A 354 9.66 5.11 19.11
C ARG A 354 10.44 5.99 18.15
N ASP A 355 10.56 7.24 18.55
CA ASP A 355 11.65 8.12 18.17
C ASP A 355 12.76 7.96 19.22
N GLY A 356 13.99 7.70 18.78
CA GLY A 356 15.11 7.41 19.69
C GLY A 356 15.56 8.61 20.53
N ASN A 357 15.17 9.83 20.14
CA ASN A 357 15.66 11.06 20.75
C ASN A 357 14.57 11.88 21.45
N PHE A 358 13.28 11.63 21.14
CA PHE A 358 12.17 12.48 21.57
C PHE A 358 10.91 11.65 21.88
N PRO A 359 10.02 12.13 22.77
CA PRO A 359 8.72 11.50 22.98
C PRO A 359 7.85 11.48 21.72
N ILE A 360 7.08 10.42 21.55
CA ILE A 360 6.13 10.25 20.44
C ILE A 360 5.00 9.29 20.84
N VAL A 361 3.83 9.38 20.20
CA VAL A 361 2.74 8.41 20.42
C VAL A 361 3.15 6.99 20.01
N GLY A 362 3.96 6.85 18.95
CA GLY A 362 4.61 5.59 18.58
C GLY A 362 3.86 4.78 17.53
N THR A 363 4.13 3.48 17.49
CA THR A 363 3.58 2.54 16.49
C THR A 363 2.69 1.50 17.14
N ALA A 364 1.52 1.21 16.56
CA ALA A 364 0.59 0.21 17.09
C ALA A 364 -0.36 -0.31 16.01
N ARG A 365 -0.93 -1.51 16.22
CA ARG A 365 -1.95 -2.12 15.33
C ARG A 365 -1.45 -2.26 13.90
N ILE A 366 -0.53 -3.20 13.72
CA ILE A 366 0.10 -3.53 12.44
C ILE A 366 -0.33 -4.94 12.05
N LEU A 367 -0.85 -5.13 10.85
CA LEU A 367 -1.17 -6.44 10.28
C LEU A 367 -0.45 -6.61 8.95
N ILE A 368 0.48 -7.55 8.91
CA ILE A 368 1.21 -7.97 7.70
C ILE A 368 0.78 -9.41 7.40
N ARG A 369 -0.01 -9.60 6.35
CA ARG A 369 -0.55 -10.93 6.04
C ARG A 369 -0.61 -11.30 4.57
N ASN A 370 -0.59 -12.59 4.27
CA ASN A 370 -0.77 -13.10 2.92
C ASN A 370 0.22 -12.52 1.89
N ASN A 371 1.46 -12.22 2.29
CA ASN A 371 2.49 -11.68 1.40
C ASN A 371 3.49 -12.76 0.99
N LEU A 372 4.03 -12.61 -0.23
CA LEU A 372 5.23 -13.33 -0.66
C LEU A 372 6.43 -12.40 -0.51
N ILE A 373 7.43 -12.86 0.23
CA ILE A 373 8.74 -12.22 0.28
C ILE A 373 9.72 -13.22 -0.32
N GLU A 374 10.23 -12.94 -1.51
CA GLU A 374 11.14 -13.85 -2.21
C GLU A 374 12.43 -13.16 -2.63
N ASP A 375 13.47 -13.95 -2.90
CA ASP A 375 14.79 -13.42 -3.23
C ASP A 375 15.26 -12.31 -2.26
N LEU A 376 15.03 -12.53 -0.96
CA LEU A 376 15.61 -11.69 0.09
C LEU A 376 17.03 -12.20 0.37
N ASP A 377 17.98 -11.62 -0.34
CA ASP A 377 19.38 -12.00 -0.31
C ASP A 377 20.26 -10.73 -0.21
N PRO A 378 20.79 -10.40 0.98
CA PRO A 378 21.64 -9.23 1.12
C PRO A 378 22.94 -9.34 0.32
N ALA A 379 23.49 -10.53 0.08
CA ALA A 379 24.71 -10.68 -0.70
C ALA A 379 24.47 -10.41 -2.19
N ALA A 380 23.32 -10.84 -2.73
CA ALA A 380 22.95 -10.59 -4.13
C ALA A 380 22.48 -9.15 -4.36
N TRP A 381 21.79 -8.53 -3.39
CA TRP A 381 21.14 -7.24 -3.53
C TRP A 381 21.90 -6.10 -2.82
N GLY A 382 23.21 -6.01 -3.06
CA GLY A 382 23.96 -4.80 -2.70
C GLY A 382 24.30 -4.60 -1.23
N ASN A 383 24.27 -5.66 -0.44
CA ASN A 383 24.32 -5.67 1.02
C ASN A 383 23.10 -5.02 1.69
N GLY A 384 22.92 -5.31 2.97
CA GLY A 384 21.88 -4.73 3.80
C GLY A 384 21.67 -5.51 5.08
N SER A 385 20.54 -5.24 5.75
CA SER A 385 20.26 -5.82 7.06
C SER A 385 20.16 -7.35 7.02
N GLY A 386 19.68 -7.93 5.92
CA GLY A 386 19.32 -9.35 5.83
C GLY A 386 18.15 -9.73 6.73
N ARG A 387 17.44 -8.77 7.34
CA ARG A 387 16.38 -9.04 8.31
C ARG A 387 15.02 -8.95 7.60
N VAL A 388 14.22 -10.00 7.72
CA VAL A 388 12.86 -10.05 7.13
C VAL A 388 11.92 -9.11 7.89
N CYS A 389 11.85 -9.24 9.22
CA CYS A 389 10.95 -8.46 10.05
C CYS A 389 11.69 -8.04 11.32
N GLN A 390 11.90 -6.73 11.49
CA GLN A 390 12.52 -6.16 12.68
C GLN A 390 11.49 -5.37 13.48
N VAL A 391 11.40 -5.63 14.79
CA VAL A 391 10.48 -4.97 15.70
C VAL A 391 11.25 -4.39 16.89
N LEU A 392 11.39 -3.07 16.92
CA LEU A 392 12.10 -2.33 17.97
C LEU A 392 11.07 -1.70 18.91
N GLY A 393 10.89 -2.29 20.09
CA GLY A 393 9.73 -2.03 20.95
C GLY A 393 9.68 -0.64 21.61
N PRO A 394 8.49 -0.24 22.12
CA PRO A 394 7.26 -1.05 22.17
C PRO A 394 6.37 -0.88 20.92
N VAL A 395 5.92 -1.99 20.35
CA VAL A 395 4.95 -2.01 19.23
C VAL A 395 3.79 -2.93 19.58
N PRO A 396 2.74 -2.44 20.28
CA PRO A 396 1.60 -3.27 20.65
C PRO A 396 0.73 -3.63 19.45
N ASP A 397 0.11 -4.81 19.53
CA ASP A 397 -0.85 -5.33 18.56
C ASP A 397 -0.26 -5.49 17.15
N PHE A 398 0.89 -6.17 17.06
CA PHE A 398 1.54 -6.49 15.79
C PHE A 398 1.24 -7.94 15.39
N THR A 399 0.70 -8.13 14.18
CA THR A 399 0.40 -9.44 13.60
C THR A 399 1.17 -9.66 12.30
N PHE A 400 1.87 -10.78 12.21
CA PHE A 400 2.53 -11.29 11.01
C PHE A 400 2.01 -12.71 10.73
N GLU A 401 1.07 -12.86 9.79
CA GLU A 401 0.40 -14.15 9.57
C GLU A 401 0.22 -14.53 8.10
N HIS A 402 0.23 -15.84 7.78
CA HIS A 402 0.06 -16.31 6.41
C HIS A 402 1.04 -15.70 5.40
N ASN A 403 2.29 -15.46 5.78
CA ASN A 403 3.31 -15.00 4.83
C ASN A 403 4.20 -16.18 4.41
N THR A 404 4.65 -16.15 3.15
CA THR A 404 5.67 -17.08 2.64
C THR A 404 6.95 -16.29 2.39
N VAL A 405 8.03 -16.63 3.10
CA VAL A 405 9.28 -15.86 3.14
C VAL A 405 10.46 -16.75 2.79
N LEU A 406 11.09 -16.44 1.67
CA LEU A 406 12.23 -17.13 1.10
C LEU A 406 13.43 -16.20 1.27
N ASN A 407 14.26 -16.45 2.28
CA ASN A 407 15.37 -15.55 2.60
C ASN A 407 16.66 -16.30 2.91
N THR A 408 17.78 -15.74 2.48
CA THR A 408 19.15 -16.21 2.76
C THR A 408 19.91 -15.24 3.67
N GLY A 409 19.17 -14.34 4.33
CA GLY A 409 19.73 -13.27 5.14
C GLY A 409 20.09 -13.67 6.57
N ASN A 410 19.86 -12.74 7.49
CA ASN A 410 20.30 -12.81 8.88
C ASN A 410 19.23 -13.42 9.80
N THR A 411 18.00 -12.91 9.76
CA THR A 411 16.90 -13.34 10.67
C THR A 411 15.55 -13.25 9.98
N PHE A 412 14.63 -14.17 10.27
CA PHE A 412 13.22 -13.97 9.91
C PHE A 412 12.48 -13.03 10.89
N LEU A 413 12.96 -12.93 12.13
CA LEU A 413 12.45 -12.00 13.13
C LEU A 413 13.60 -11.45 13.98
N ASN A 414 13.72 -10.12 14.08
CA ASN A 414 14.70 -9.48 14.95
C ASN A 414 14.02 -8.54 15.93
N ALA A 415 14.38 -8.62 17.21
CA ALA A 415 13.89 -7.73 18.24
C ALA A 415 15.00 -7.04 19.02
N ASP A 416 14.68 -5.84 19.52
CA ASP A 416 15.57 -5.05 20.37
C ASP A 416 14.75 -4.17 21.32
N ASN A 417 15.45 -3.53 22.25
CA ASN A 417 14.96 -2.69 23.34
C ASN A 417 14.21 -3.45 24.47
N PRO A 418 14.94 -4.17 25.35
CA PRO A 418 14.32 -5.09 26.31
C PRO A 418 13.50 -4.40 27.41
N ASN A 419 13.63 -3.08 27.55
CA ASN A 419 12.86 -2.30 28.53
C ASN A 419 11.42 -2.04 28.09
N ASP A 420 11.12 -2.14 26.79
CA ASP A 420 9.81 -1.85 26.22
C ASP A 420 9.32 -3.02 25.34
N PRO A 421 8.85 -4.13 25.95
CA PRO A 421 8.42 -5.30 25.21
C PRO A 421 7.22 -5.04 24.29
N ASN A 422 7.08 -5.84 23.26
CA ASN A 422 6.00 -5.78 22.28
C ASN A 422 4.83 -6.67 22.73
N MET A 423 3.78 -6.05 23.26
CA MET A 423 2.59 -6.74 23.77
C MET A 423 1.63 -7.14 22.65
N ASN A 424 0.84 -8.19 22.88
CA ASN A 424 -0.15 -8.71 21.91
C ASN A 424 0.47 -8.98 20.53
N PHE A 425 1.60 -9.68 20.53
CA PHE A 425 2.31 -10.05 19.32
C PHE A 425 1.79 -11.38 18.77
N ILE A 426 1.43 -11.41 17.49
CA ILE A 426 1.01 -12.62 16.77
C ILE A 426 1.98 -12.86 15.62
N TYR A 427 2.56 -14.06 15.57
CA TYR A 427 3.37 -14.52 14.45
C TYR A 427 3.03 -15.98 14.19
N ARG A 428 2.15 -16.24 13.23
CA ARG A 428 1.59 -17.57 13.02
C ARG A 428 1.33 -17.91 11.57
N ASP A 429 1.19 -19.20 11.29
CA ASP A 429 0.75 -19.68 9.98
C ASP A 429 1.66 -19.21 8.83
N ASN A 430 2.95 -18.93 9.10
CA ASN A 430 3.91 -18.49 8.09
C ASN A 430 4.79 -19.66 7.61
N ILE A 431 5.26 -19.58 6.36
CA ILE A 431 6.41 -20.36 5.89
C ILE A 431 7.62 -19.43 5.84
N VAL A 432 8.71 -19.77 6.53
CA VAL A 432 9.91 -18.91 6.60
C VAL A 432 11.20 -19.72 6.56
N SER A 433 12.21 -19.21 5.85
CA SER A 433 13.59 -19.70 5.99
C SER A 433 14.19 -19.21 7.29
N TYR A 434 14.90 -20.08 8.00
CA TYR A 434 15.55 -19.80 9.28
C TYR A 434 16.61 -18.71 9.15
N ALA A 435 17.28 -18.64 7.99
CA ALA A 435 18.42 -17.74 7.75
C ALA A 435 19.59 -18.07 8.69
N ASP A 436 20.40 -17.10 9.10
CA ASP A 436 21.52 -17.35 10.02
C ASP A 436 21.07 -17.56 11.48
N TYR A 437 20.14 -16.74 11.97
CA TYR A 437 19.80 -16.61 13.40
C TYR A 437 18.30 -16.78 13.74
N GLY A 438 17.43 -17.12 12.79
CA GLY A 438 16.02 -17.36 13.06
C GLY A 438 15.29 -16.15 13.66
N ALA A 439 14.56 -16.36 14.76
CA ALA A 439 14.07 -15.29 15.61
C ALA A 439 15.14 -14.91 16.64
N HIS A 440 15.63 -13.67 16.62
CA HIS A 440 16.74 -13.23 17.45
C HIS A 440 16.44 -11.94 18.21
N GLY A 441 16.79 -11.92 19.50
CA GLY A 441 16.68 -10.74 20.37
C GLY A 441 18.05 -10.24 20.83
N SER A 442 18.29 -8.94 20.72
CA SER A 442 19.56 -8.30 21.11
C SER A 442 19.97 -8.62 22.57
N GLY A 443 21.04 -9.38 22.78
CA GLY A 443 21.45 -9.79 24.13
C GLY A 443 20.55 -10.82 24.81
N ALA A 444 19.49 -11.31 24.14
CA ALA A 444 18.64 -12.41 24.59
C ALA A 444 18.83 -13.70 23.77
N GLY A 445 19.50 -13.60 22.62
CA GLY A 445 19.78 -14.73 21.73
C GLY A 445 18.57 -15.17 20.91
N VAL A 446 18.62 -16.41 20.44
CA VAL A 446 17.66 -16.97 19.47
C VAL A 446 16.43 -17.61 20.15
N GLY A 447 15.31 -17.68 19.41
CA GLY A 447 14.12 -18.44 19.78
C GLY A 447 13.48 -18.00 21.10
N ASN A 448 13.31 -18.94 22.04
CA ASN A 448 12.66 -18.71 23.33
C ASN A 448 13.27 -17.55 24.14
N GLY A 449 14.59 -17.32 24.02
CA GLY A 449 15.24 -16.16 24.65
C GLY A 449 14.69 -14.83 24.11
N CYS A 450 14.55 -14.73 22.78
CA CYS A 450 13.92 -13.59 22.11
C CYS A 450 12.47 -13.39 22.56
N PHE A 451 11.63 -14.44 22.50
CA PHE A 451 10.21 -14.32 22.84
C PHE A 451 9.97 -13.96 24.31
N ASN A 452 10.72 -14.56 25.25
CA ASN A 452 10.57 -14.29 26.68
C ASN A 452 10.87 -12.83 27.05
N VAL A 453 11.83 -12.20 26.36
CA VAL A 453 12.25 -10.82 26.65
C VAL A 453 11.43 -9.80 25.86
N TYR A 454 11.24 -10.01 24.57
CA TYR A 454 10.74 -8.97 23.66
C TYR A 454 9.27 -9.11 23.27
N PHE A 455 8.70 -10.30 23.42
CA PHE A 455 7.33 -10.61 23.01
C PHE A 455 6.63 -11.47 24.07
N PRO A 456 6.52 -10.98 25.32
CA PRO A 456 5.92 -11.75 26.40
C PRO A 456 4.49 -12.14 26.01
N GLN A 457 4.17 -13.43 26.15
CA GLN A 457 2.87 -14.00 25.79
C GLN A 457 2.53 -13.94 24.28
N ALA A 458 3.54 -13.85 23.41
CA ALA A 458 3.34 -13.94 21.97
C ALA A 458 2.56 -15.20 21.56
N ASN A 459 1.66 -15.05 20.60
CA ASN A 459 1.12 -16.17 19.85
C ASN A 459 2.06 -16.51 18.70
N PHE A 460 3.06 -17.35 18.98
CA PHE A 460 4.03 -17.85 18.01
C PHE A 460 3.77 -19.33 17.71
N THR A 461 2.98 -19.64 16.68
CA THR A 461 2.51 -21.01 16.45
C THR A 461 2.24 -21.31 14.97
N HIS A 462 2.23 -22.59 14.60
CA HIS A 462 1.91 -23.09 13.26
C HIS A 462 2.74 -22.47 12.14
N ASN A 463 3.96 -22.02 12.44
CA ASN A 463 4.92 -21.60 11.43
C ASN A 463 5.73 -22.80 10.95
N ALA A 464 5.93 -22.92 9.63
CA ALA A 464 6.91 -23.83 9.04
C ALA A 464 8.25 -23.11 8.90
N ILE A 465 9.19 -23.41 9.80
CA ILE A 465 10.50 -22.78 9.92
C ILE A 465 11.54 -23.72 9.30
N ALA A 466 11.85 -23.49 8.03
CA ALA A 466 12.75 -24.33 7.23
C ALA A 466 14.22 -23.91 7.36
N ASP A 467 15.15 -24.78 6.94
CA ASP A 467 16.59 -24.48 6.81
C ASP A 467 17.33 -24.22 8.14
N GLY A 468 16.68 -24.48 9.29
CA GLY A 468 17.30 -24.37 10.61
C GLY A 468 18.20 -25.56 10.95
N ALA A 469 19.27 -25.32 11.71
CA ALA A 469 20.19 -26.36 12.17
C ALA A 469 20.32 -26.36 13.70
N ALA A 470 20.74 -27.49 14.28
CA ALA A 470 21.02 -27.56 15.72
C ALA A 470 22.09 -26.55 16.17
N GLY A 471 23.12 -26.34 15.34
CA GLY A 471 24.23 -25.44 15.64
C GLY A 471 23.88 -23.95 15.70
N ASN A 472 22.79 -23.51 15.05
CA ASN A 472 22.34 -22.12 15.08
C ASN A 472 21.00 -21.94 15.83
N GLY A 473 20.54 -22.97 16.55
CA GLY A 473 19.32 -22.92 17.35
C GLY A 473 18.02 -23.18 16.59
N GLY A 474 18.09 -23.61 15.32
CA GLY A 474 16.93 -23.96 14.50
C GLY A 474 16.32 -25.32 14.81
N THR A 475 15.98 -25.56 16.08
CA THR A 475 15.37 -26.82 16.53
C THR A 475 14.05 -26.59 17.25
N PRO A 476 13.12 -27.56 17.24
CA PRO A 476 11.84 -27.44 17.93
C PRO A 476 11.94 -27.07 19.41
N ALA A 477 12.98 -27.53 20.11
CA ALA A 477 13.18 -27.25 21.54
C ALA A 477 13.53 -25.78 21.83
N ASN A 478 14.02 -25.04 20.84
CA ASN A 478 14.46 -23.66 21.01
C ASN A 478 13.32 -22.65 20.73
N TYR A 479 12.13 -23.10 20.33
CA TYR A 479 11.00 -22.25 19.97
C TYR A 479 9.75 -22.62 20.77
N PRO A 480 8.73 -21.74 20.83
CA PRO A 480 7.42 -22.09 21.34
C PRO A 480 6.84 -23.32 20.61
N SER A 481 6.09 -24.14 21.33
CA SER A 481 5.50 -25.36 20.76
C SER A 481 4.43 -25.07 19.71
N GLY A 482 4.13 -26.08 18.88
CA GLY A 482 3.14 -25.94 17.80
C GLY A 482 3.69 -25.37 16.49
N ASN A 483 5.01 -25.20 16.36
CA ASN A 483 5.67 -24.85 15.11
C ASN A 483 6.29 -26.09 14.44
N PHE A 484 6.53 -26.00 13.14
CA PHE A 484 7.09 -27.07 12.32
C PHE A 484 8.49 -26.72 11.84
N PHE A 485 9.34 -27.74 11.69
CA PHE A 485 10.76 -27.57 11.37
C PHE A 485 11.16 -28.50 10.22
N PRO A 486 10.69 -28.25 8.98
CA PRO A 486 11.20 -28.96 7.80
C PRO A 486 12.71 -28.76 7.69
N ALA A 487 13.45 -29.82 7.34
CA ALA A 487 14.91 -29.77 7.29
C ALA A 487 15.42 -28.74 6.26
N THR A 488 14.73 -28.64 5.11
CA THR A 488 15.02 -27.66 4.06
C THR A 488 13.72 -27.10 3.49
N MET A 489 13.80 -25.97 2.78
CA MET A 489 12.67 -25.43 2.02
C MET A 489 12.10 -26.41 0.98
N LEU A 490 12.91 -27.33 0.44
CA LEU A 490 12.42 -28.38 -0.46
C LEU A 490 11.44 -29.34 0.24
N ASN A 491 11.57 -29.53 1.56
CA ASN A 491 10.68 -30.38 2.34
C ASN A 491 9.35 -29.71 2.70
N VAL A 492 9.18 -28.42 2.38
CA VAL A 492 7.87 -27.76 2.48
C VAL A 492 6.85 -28.37 1.50
N GLY A 493 7.33 -28.87 0.36
CA GLY A 493 6.47 -29.50 -0.64
C GLY A 493 5.72 -28.49 -1.50
N PHE A 494 6.41 -27.41 -1.91
CA PHE A 494 5.95 -26.49 -2.94
C PHE A 494 5.80 -27.18 -4.30
N MET A 495 4.91 -26.68 -5.16
CA MET A 495 4.75 -27.15 -6.55
C MET A 495 6.05 -26.95 -7.35
N ASN A 496 6.71 -25.80 -7.18
CA ASN A 496 8.06 -25.55 -7.66
C ASN A 496 8.78 -24.51 -6.77
N TYR A 497 9.79 -24.93 -6.02
CA TYR A 497 10.56 -24.03 -5.15
C TYR A 497 11.45 -23.05 -5.94
N ASN A 498 11.96 -23.43 -7.11
CA ASN A 498 12.87 -22.64 -7.95
C ASN A 498 14.00 -21.88 -7.20
N GLY A 499 14.59 -22.49 -6.16
CA GLY A 499 15.65 -21.84 -5.38
C GLY A 499 15.19 -20.63 -4.56
N GLY A 500 13.88 -20.44 -4.37
CA GLY A 500 13.32 -19.27 -3.67
C GLY A 500 13.27 -17.99 -4.52
N GLN A 501 13.37 -18.11 -5.85
CA GLN A 501 13.29 -16.98 -6.78
C GLN A 501 12.31 -17.31 -7.92
N GLY A 502 11.16 -16.64 -7.98
CA GLY A 502 10.17 -16.80 -9.05
C GLY A 502 9.54 -18.20 -9.14
N GLY A 503 9.47 -18.93 -8.03
CA GLY A 503 8.86 -20.26 -7.95
C GLY A 503 7.33 -20.27 -7.93
N ASP A 504 6.74 -21.47 -8.02
CA ASP A 504 5.33 -21.73 -7.70
C ASP A 504 5.23 -22.26 -6.28
N TYR A 505 5.00 -21.34 -5.34
CA TYR A 505 4.97 -21.62 -3.91
C TYR A 505 3.62 -22.13 -3.40
N ARG A 506 2.72 -22.58 -4.29
CA ARG A 506 1.54 -23.37 -3.86
C ARG A 506 2.00 -24.66 -3.21
N LEU A 507 1.29 -25.11 -2.19
CA LEU A 507 1.57 -26.41 -1.57
C LEU A 507 1.01 -27.55 -2.43
N THR A 508 1.81 -28.59 -2.62
CA THR A 508 1.37 -29.84 -3.25
C THR A 508 0.34 -30.55 -2.37
N ALA A 509 -0.45 -31.45 -2.95
CA ALA A 509 -1.40 -32.27 -2.20
C ALA A 509 -0.75 -33.17 -1.13
N ALA A 510 0.56 -33.46 -1.27
CA ALA A 510 1.34 -34.27 -0.33
C ALA A 510 2.06 -33.43 0.74
N SER A 511 2.02 -32.08 0.65
CA SER A 511 2.64 -31.22 1.65
C SER A 511 1.95 -31.43 3.01
N PRO A 512 2.71 -31.65 4.10
CA PRO A 512 2.15 -31.76 5.44
C PRO A 512 1.63 -30.41 5.97
N TYR A 513 1.94 -29.31 5.27
CA TYR A 513 1.57 -27.94 5.65
C TYR A 513 0.28 -27.47 4.98
N ARG A 514 -0.31 -28.32 4.14
CA ARG A 514 -1.62 -28.10 3.52
C ARG A 514 -2.73 -28.27 4.56
N GLN A 515 -3.66 -27.32 4.64
CA GLN A 515 -4.76 -27.29 5.63
C GLN A 515 -4.30 -27.40 7.09
N ALA A 516 -3.05 -27.01 7.36
CA ALA A 516 -2.41 -27.16 8.67
C ALA A 516 -2.32 -25.84 9.44
N ALA A 517 -2.79 -24.72 8.88
CA ALA A 517 -2.85 -23.44 9.58
C ALA A 517 -3.90 -23.44 10.69
N THR A 518 -3.82 -22.48 11.61
CA THR A 518 -4.75 -22.34 12.74
C THR A 518 -6.21 -22.13 12.32
N ASP A 519 -6.45 -21.69 11.08
CA ASP A 519 -7.77 -21.48 10.50
C ASP A 519 -8.24 -22.61 9.55
N GLY A 520 -7.46 -23.69 9.44
CA GLY A 520 -7.73 -24.84 8.57
C GLY A 520 -7.35 -24.62 7.10
N THR A 521 -6.70 -23.51 6.76
CA THR A 521 -6.12 -23.27 5.44
C THR A 521 -4.65 -23.72 5.38
N ASP A 522 -4.01 -23.49 4.24
CA ASP A 522 -2.59 -23.83 4.04
C ASP A 522 -1.71 -22.87 4.87
N ILE A 523 -0.64 -23.39 5.47
CA ILE A 523 0.37 -22.53 6.10
C ILE A 523 1.09 -21.73 5.01
N GLY A 524 1.39 -20.47 5.30
CA GLY A 524 1.99 -19.52 4.37
C GLY A 524 0.95 -18.73 3.60
N ALA A 525 1.44 -18.00 2.59
CA ALA A 525 0.61 -17.20 1.72
C ALA A 525 -0.23 -18.08 0.78
N ASN A 526 -1.50 -17.71 0.64
CA ASN A 526 -2.38 -18.18 -0.42
C ASN A 526 -1.93 -17.57 -1.76
N ILE A 527 -1.09 -18.32 -2.47
CA ILE A 527 -0.49 -17.91 -3.73
C ILE A 527 -1.52 -17.64 -4.82
N ASP A 528 -2.66 -18.36 -4.85
CA ASP A 528 -3.73 -18.09 -5.82
C ASP A 528 -4.34 -16.69 -5.62
N SER A 529 -4.71 -16.37 -4.39
CA SER A 529 -5.25 -15.05 -4.04
C SER A 529 -4.22 -13.94 -4.27
N LEU A 530 -2.96 -14.19 -3.88
CA LEU A 530 -1.86 -13.25 -4.05
C LEU A 530 -1.63 -12.93 -5.53
N MET A 531 -1.48 -13.96 -6.37
CA MET A 531 -1.25 -13.77 -7.80
C MET A 531 -2.44 -13.08 -8.48
N LEU A 532 -3.67 -13.37 -8.07
CA LEU A 532 -4.85 -12.65 -8.55
C LEU A 532 -4.81 -11.16 -8.19
N ARG A 533 -4.45 -10.83 -6.94
CA ARG A 533 -4.42 -9.44 -6.46
C ARG A 533 -3.24 -8.64 -7.00
N THR A 534 -2.16 -9.30 -7.43
CA THR A 534 -0.94 -8.68 -7.96
C THR A 534 -0.81 -8.77 -9.49
N ALA A 535 -1.69 -9.53 -10.17
CA ALA A 535 -1.65 -9.76 -11.61
C ALA A 535 -1.59 -8.46 -12.43
N GLY A 536 -2.25 -7.42 -11.94
CA GLY A 536 -2.30 -6.12 -12.58
C GLY A 536 -1.09 -5.22 -12.33
N ALA A 537 -0.27 -5.48 -11.30
CA ALA A 537 0.68 -4.51 -10.79
C ALA A 537 1.80 -4.20 -11.80
N ILE A 538 2.48 -5.24 -12.29
CA ILE A 538 3.56 -5.11 -13.29
C ILE A 538 3.04 -4.71 -14.68
N PRO A 539 2.03 -5.39 -15.29
CA PRO A 539 1.52 -5.00 -16.60
C PRO A 539 0.75 -3.68 -16.57
N GLY A 540 0.30 -3.23 -15.39
CA GLY A 540 -0.40 -1.97 -15.21
C GLY A 540 -1.88 -2.03 -15.55
N VAL A 541 -2.55 -3.16 -15.30
CA VAL A 541 -3.98 -3.35 -15.59
C VAL A 541 -4.76 -3.50 -14.30
N PHE A 542 -5.59 -2.51 -13.97
CA PHE A 542 -6.46 -2.52 -12.81
C PHE A 542 -7.59 -1.50 -12.95
N LEU A 543 -8.81 -1.96 -12.71
CA LEU A 543 -9.98 -1.11 -12.78
C LEU A 543 -10.03 -0.14 -11.58
N ALA A 544 -9.39 1.02 -11.72
CA ALA A 544 -9.33 2.05 -10.68
C ALA A 544 -10.67 2.79 -10.47
N CYS A 545 -11.55 2.77 -11.48
CA CYS A 545 -12.91 3.32 -11.50
C CYS A 545 -13.91 2.24 -11.99
N PRO A 546 -14.86 1.78 -11.17
CA PRO A 546 -15.83 0.75 -11.58
C PRO A 546 -17.04 1.21 -12.42
N ASP A 547 -17.28 2.50 -12.66
CA ASP A 547 -18.54 2.98 -13.26
C ASP A 547 -18.42 3.40 -14.73
N ALA A 548 -18.85 2.51 -15.64
CA ALA A 548 -19.88 2.73 -16.68
C ALA A 548 -19.78 1.65 -17.79
N THR A 549 -20.70 0.68 -17.75
CA THR A 549 -21.12 -0.18 -18.89
C THR A 549 -20.17 -1.17 -19.56
N SER A 550 -18.89 -1.25 -19.21
CA SER A 550 -18.04 -2.36 -19.68
C SER A 550 -17.62 -3.24 -18.51
N ALA A 551 -18.35 -4.34 -18.32
CA ALA A 551 -17.78 -5.49 -17.66
C ALA A 551 -16.63 -5.99 -18.54
N VAL A 552 -15.41 -5.51 -18.26
CA VAL A 552 -14.20 -6.15 -18.80
C VAL A 552 -14.10 -7.48 -18.06
N THR A 553 -14.36 -8.56 -18.80
CA THR A 553 -14.00 -9.91 -18.38
C THR A 553 -12.47 -9.89 -18.13
N PRO A 554 -11.99 -10.22 -16.92
CA PRO A 554 -10.56 -10.39 -16.69
C PRO A 554 -10.00 -11.39 -17.72
N PRO A 555 -8.75 -11.25 -18.20
CA PRO A 555 -8.18 -12.12 -19.23
C PRO A 555 -7.80 -13.53 -18.72
N PHE A 556 -8.54 -14.06 -17.74
CA PHE A 556 -8.42 -15.44 -17.27
C PHE A 556 -9.82 -15.92 -16.86
N ASP A 557 -10.43 -16.72 -17.74
CA ASP A 557 -11.65 -17.48 -17.45
C ASP A 557 -11.40 -18.41 -16.25
N ASP A 558 -12.07 -18.08 -15.13
CA ASP A 558 -12.95 -18.98 -14.37
C ASP A 558 -13.33 -18.41 -12.98
N LEU A 559 -13.04 -17.14 -12.69
CA LEU A 559 -13.58 -16.47 -11.51
C LEU A 559 -14.34 -15.18 -11.88
N PRO A 560 -15.64 -15.11 -11.57
CA PRO A 560 -16.42 -13.91 -11.86
C PRO A 560 -16.09 -12.79 -10.87
N THR A 561 -15.88 -11.57 -11.37
CA THR A 561 -15.70 -10.36 -10.56
C THR A 561 -16.95 -10.08 -9.74
N LEU A 562 -16.84 -10.09 -8.41
CA LEU A 562 -17.96 -9.79 -7.52
C LEU A 562 -18.16 -8.28 -7.34
N THR A 563 -19.41 -7.83 -7.38
CA THR A 563 -19.79 -6.43 -7.11
C THR A 563 -21.06 -6.37 -6.26
N ALA A 564 -21.23 -5.32 -5.45
CA ALA A 564 -22.48 -5.10 -4.72
C ALA A 564 -23.32 -4.06 -5.49
N PHE A 565 -24.61 -4.30 -5.68
CA PHE A 565 -25.52 -3.37 -6.37
C PHE A 565 -26.91 -3.32 -5.73
N PRO A 566 -27.53 -2.14 -5.55
CA PRO A 566 -26.98 -0.81 -5.84
C PRO A 566 -25.85 -0.46 -4.86
N ASN A 567 -24.84 0.27 -5.35
CA ASN A 567 -23.74 0.81 -4.54
C ASN A 567 -23.42 2.23 -5.04
N PRO A 568 -23.78 3.30 -4.31
CA PRO A 568 -24.40 3.27 -2.98
C PRO A 568 -25.83 2.68 -3.00
N GLY A 569 -26.18 1.92 -1.96
CA GLY A 569 -27.51 1.34 -1.77
C GLY A 569 -28.20 1.85 -0.51
N SER A 570 -29.52 1.72 -0.44
CA SER A 570 -30.31 2.26 0.69
C SER A 570 -30.93 1.14 1.54
N ALA A 571 -31.89 0.40 1.01
CA ALA A 571 -32.64 -0.63 1.75
C ALA A 571 -32.04 -2.04 1.65
N SER A 572 -31.28 -2.29 0.59
CA SER A 572 -30.63 -3.57 0.32
C SER A 572 -29.51 -3.42 -0.71
N PHE A 573 -28.71 -4.46 -0.85
CA PHE A 573 -27.81 -4.67 -1.99
C PHE A 573 -27.81 -6.13 -2.42
N THR A 574 -27.40 -6.38 -3.65
CA THR A 574 -27.24 -7.69 -4.26
C THR A 574 -25.79 -7.87 -4.69
N VAL A 575 -25.17 -8.97 -4.27
CA VAL A 575 -23.87 -9.41 -4.78
C VAL A 575 -24.07 -9.99 -6.18
N ARG A 576 -23.53 -9.31 -7.18
CA ARG A 576 -23.49 -9.72 -8.60
C ARG A 576 -22.18 -10.42 -8.89
N GLY A 577 -22.17 -11.21 -9.96
CA GLY A 577 -21.00 -11.98 -10.35
C GLY A 577 -20.87 -13.31 -9.61
N LEU A 578 -21.86 -13.79 -8.86
CA LEU A 578 -21.82 -15.19 -8.41
C LEU A 578 -22.31 -16.07 -9.58
N THR A 579 -21.49 -17.02 -10.05
CA THR A 579 -21.93 -18.00 -11.06
C THR A 579 -23.11 -18.78 -10.48
N THR A 580 -24.30 -18.48 -10.98
CA THR A 580 -25.54 -19.17 -10.61
C THR A 580 -25.55 -20.57 -11.22
N GLU A 581 -24.79 -21.49 -10.67
CA GLU A 581 -25.08 -22.92 -10.76
C GLU A 581 -25.73 -23.38 -9.45
N ALA A 582 -26.98 -23.81 -9.57
CA ALA A 582 -27.90 -24.28 -8.51
C ALA A 582 -28.74 -23.21 -7.78
N VAL A 583 -29.42 -22.35 -8.54
CA VAL A 583 -30.86 -22.15 -8.26
C VAL A 583 -31.55 -23.40 -8.86
N HIS A 584 -32.25 -24.17 -8.03
CA HIS A 584 -32.84 -25.50 -8.30
C HIS A 584 -31.99 -26.73 -7.90
N SER A 585 -31.75 -26.89 -6.60
CA SER A 585 -31.81 -28.19 -5.90
C SER A 585 -31.71 -27.95 -4.40
N ASP A 586 -32.54 -28.63 -3.60
CA ASP A 586 -32.70 -28.51 -2.15
C ASP A 586 -31.41 -28.78 -1.34
N ALA A 587 -30.48 -27.82 -1.34
CA ALA A 587 -29.37 -27.74 -0.40
C ALA A 587 -29.22 -26.28 0.06
N ALA A 588 -29.66 -26.00 1.28
CA ALA A 588 -29.28 -24.77 1.97
C ALA A 588 -27.74 -24.68 2.05
N THR A 589 -27.21 -23.47 1.88
CA THR A 589 -25.82 -23.00 2.10
C THR A 589 -24.74 -23.37 1.07
N LYS A 590 -24.46 -22.43 0.15
CA LYS A 590 -23.18 -22.36 -0.59
C LYS A 590 -22.48 -21.00 -0.54
N VAL A 591 -23.19 -19.92 -0.21
CA VAL A 591 -22.63 -18.57 -0.07
C VAL A 591 -23.08 -17.98 1.27
N ARG A 592 -22.12 -17.59 2.11
CA ARG A 592 -22.35 -16.79 3.31
C ARG A 592 -21.88 -15.38 3.01
N LEU A 593 -22.78 -14.42 3.16
CA LEU A 593 -22.46 -13.01 3.07
C LEU A 593 -22.30 -12.45 4.48
N GLU A 594 -21.20 -11.78 4.72
CA GLU A 594 -20.97 -11.05 5.96
C GLU A 594 -20.80 -9.57 5.64
N VAL A 595 -21.63 -8.73 6.25
CA VAL A 595 -21.54 -7.28 6.13
C VAL A 595 -20.81 -6.76 7.36
N TRP A 596 -19.58 -6.30 7.16
CA TRP A 596 -18.72 -5.73 8.19
C TRP A 596 -18.74 -4.22 8.05
N ASP A 597 -18.81 -3.48 9.15
CA ASP A 597 -18.59 -2.05 9.10
C ASP A 597 -17.09 -1.69 9.08
N ALA A 598 -16.81 -0.39 8.99
CA ALA A 598 -15.45 0.14 9.01
C ALA A 598 -14.69 -0.12 10.33
N GLN A 599 -15.37 -0.56 11.40
CA GLN A 599 -14.78 -0.93 12.68
C GLN A 599 -14.57 -2.45 12.81
N ALA A 600 -14.64 -3.19 11.70
CA ALA A 600 -14.57 -4.65 11.67
C ALA A 600 -15.57 -5.32 12.63
N CYS A 601 -16.71 -4.69 12.86
CA CYS A 601 -17.83 -5.32 13.54
C CYS A 601 -18.72 -5.97 12.50
N LEU A 602 -18.96 -7.27 12.66
CA LEU A 602 -19.94 -8.00 11.88
C LEU A 602 -21.34 -7.46 12.19
N ARG A 603 -21.98 -6.85 11.19
CA ARG A 603 -23.31 -6.25 11.33
C ARG A 603 -24.43 -7.13 10.83
N ILE A 604 -24.20 -7.84 9.72
CA ILE A 604 -25.20 -8.74 9.13
C ILE A 604 -24.50 -10.00 8.67
N VAL A 605 -25.14 -11.14 8.93
CA VAL A 605 -24.82 -12.41 8.29
C VAL A 605 -26.05 -12.85 7.50
N SER A 606 -25.87 -13.14 6.21
CA SER A 606 -26.90 -13.75 5.37
C SER A 606 -26.42 -15.07 4.81
N PHE A 607 -27.28 -16.08 4.90
CA PHE A 607 -27.06 -17.42 4.37
C PHE A 607 -28.01 -17.76 3.21
N ALA A 608 -28.92 -16.84 2.85
CA ALA A 608 -29.98 -17.06 1.88
C ALA A 608 -29.88 -16.04 0.73
N GLY A 609 -29.34 -16.49 -0.40
CA GLY A 609 -29.26 -15.70 -1.64
C GLY A 609 -28.18 -14.64 -1.66
N THR A 610 -28.12 -13.90 -2.77
CA THR A 610 -27.10 -12.87 -3.03
C THR A 610 -27.52 -11.48 -2.57
N THR A 611 -28.77 -11.32 -2.12
CA THR A 611 -29.35 -10.04 -1.70
C THR A 611 -29.40 -9.93 -0.18
N VAL A 612 -28.86 -8.84 0.36
CA VAL A 612 -28.85 -8.54 1.79
C VAL A 612 -29.70 -7.29 2.05
N ALA A 613 -30.70 -7.43 2.93
CA ALA A 613 -31.47 -6.29 3.44
C ALA A 613 -30.67 -5.54 4.51
N THR A 614 -30.68 -4.22 4.48
CA THR A 614 -29.77 -3.39 5.30
C THR A 614 -30.51 -2.35 6.16
N GLY A 615 -31.81 -2.55 6.39
CA GLY A 615 -32.69 -1.59 7.07
C GLY A 615 -32.28 -1.16 8.50
N GLY A 616 -31.37 -1.89 9.16
CA GLY A 616 -30.84 -1.55 10.49
C GLY A 616 -29.40 -1.00 10.51
N LEU A 617 -28.76 -0.86 9.35
CA LEU A 617 -27.41 -0.31 9.25
C LEU A 617 -27.47 1.23 9.21
N PRO A 618 -26.57 1.96 9.89
CA PRO A 618 -26.37 3.39 9.64
C PRO A 618 -25.73 3.65 8.27
N ASP A 619 -25.84 4.86 7.76
CA ASP A 619 -25.10 5.28 6.56
C ASP A 619 -23.60 5.14 6.79
N GLY A 620 -22.88 4.64 5.78
CA GLY A 620 -21.46 4.34 5.93
C GLY A 620 -20.91 3.33 4.93
N VAL A 621 -19.61 3.07 5.03
CA VAL A 621 -18.91 2.08 4.20
C VAL A 621 -18.91 0.74 4.91
N TYR A 622 -19.25 -0.30 4.16
CA TYR A 622 -19.25 -1.68 4.61
C TYR A 622 -18.36 -2.53 3.71
N LEU A 623 -17.67 -3.48 4.32
CA LEU A 623 -16.96 -4.54 3.64
C LEU A 623 -17.85 -5.78 3.63
N ILE A 624 -18.23 -6.21 2.43
CA ILE A 624 -18.99 -7.43 2.26
C ILE A 624 -17.99 -8.55 2.01
N ARG A 625 -17.85 -9.46 2.99
CA ARG A 625 -17.16 -10.71 2.74
C ARG A 625 -18.14 -11.68 2.11
N VAL A 626 -17.79 -12.18 0.95
CA VAL A 626 -18.49 -13.23 0.23
C VAL A 626 -17.72 -14.51 0.46
N LEU A 627 -18.25 -15.36 1.33
CA LEU A 627 -17.68 -16.64 1.69
C LEU A 627 -18.37 -17.72 0.85
N GLU A 628 -17.64 -18.30 -0.09
CA GLU A 628 -18.13 -19.40 -0.93
C GLU A 628 -17.18 -20.59 -0.79
N LYS A 629 -17.67 -21.69 -0.21
CA LYS A 629 -16.85 -22.87 0.13
C LYS A 629 -15.62 -22.45 0.96
N ASN A 630 -14.41 -22.57 0.38
CA ASN A 630 -13.12 -22.25 1.00
C ASN A 630 -12.54 -20.89 0.52
N ARG A 631 -13.39 -20.01 -0.04
CA ARG A 631 -12.95 -18.75 -0.65
C ARG A 631 -13.60 -17.58 0.06
N VAL A 632 -12.83 -16.52 0.30
CA VAL A 632 -13.32 -15.25 0.83
C VAL A 632 -12.98 -14.15 -0.16
N GLN A 633 -14.00 -13.56 -0.76
CA GLN A 633 -13.85 -12.35 -1.58
C GLN A 633 -14.40 -11.16 -0.79
N VAL A 634 -13.73 -10.00 -0.87
CA VAL A 634 -14.15 -8.79 -0.15
C VAL A 634 -14.55 -7.74 -1.17
N ILE A 635 -15.79 -7.31 -1.10
CA ILE A 635 -16.32 -6.24 -1.96
C ILE A 635 -16.82 -5.09 -1.08
N LYS A 636 -16.60 -3.86 -1.53
CA LYS A 636 -17.05 -2.66 -0.82
C LYS A 636 -18.51 -2.37 -1.16
N TRP A 637 -19.29 -1.98 -0.16
CA TRP A 637 -20.65 -1.47 -0.34
C TRP A 637 -20.89 -0.24 0.53
N VAL A 638 -21.49 0.80 -0.03
CA VAL A 638 -21.80 2.05 0.66
C VAL A 638 -23.29 2.10 0.93
N LYS A 639 -23.67 2.26 2.20
CA LYS A 639 -25.04 2.57 2.57
C LYS A 639 -25.27 4.08 2.56
N ARG A 640 -26.32 4.51 1.86
CA ARG A 640 -26.83 5.89 1.89
C ARG A 640 -28.34 5.88 2.01
N SER A 641 -28.86 6.42 3.12
CA SER A 641 -30.26 6.75 3.29
C SER A 641 -30.62 7.80 2.25
N ARG A 642 -31.75 7.59 1.55
CA ARG A 642 -32.24 8.56 0.56
C ARG A 642 -32.74 9.81 1.25
#